data_AF-X8JI15-F1
#
_entry.id   AF-X8JI15-F1
#
_cell.length_a   1.000
_cell.length_b   1.000
_cell.length_c   1.000
_cell.angle_alpha   90.00
_cell.angle_beta   90.00
_cell.angle_gamma   90.00
#
_symmetry.space_group_name_H-M   'P 1'
#
loop_
_entity.id
_entity.type
_entity.pdbx_description
1 polymer ?
#
loop_
_entity_poly.entity_id
_entity_poly.type
_entity_poly.pdbx_seq_one_letter_code
_entity_poly.pdbx_strand_id
1 'polypeptide(L)'
;MELDGAEYLSICGDGTTIKNQTYEARLLHAPASTLEGVPHAPPMRILGVHQAPSHTSQSQLDGWKLAIANCCDLLRRSPLGQHTSIDERKFAAKLAGIVTDHASDQKRLVELMLQWKTRSDRELRGEEALSQMTIEDRMRALSDHLEEAKKSVSDWESLSSEQHDQLTHNAWSALVLSLGEEAFSRLSGDDKESATFFAWTGCCMHKELNAVKGGVASMQAEWSNLGLTPPIGLASKHDIAQRENTTCNSSQVTGGAIKLTTLAGLVFNHRDDKRGHQDTYRYWFEQNLGYMPTFPDTSNTCYGSHCDAAAELLAHRDGYLQFMSRVSTARGTGLLANIEMNVCDGLRDPATLTELAVLALYSEAVSKPYMRYVRGSGLNALDLGAYHEKVKEYCRAIQEDPYLIMGSSTGVLDGGKWERPDIIKAVNERSKDIPHLYKMLTAFFGGALKTWDRFTQEFSRESTINQASSKVRARVWNNPTNDASEGALGQARQMIRRMPAITENQRNGRVLWAKNKTQHFVDAHFSEADHAFVRSEARRIDASGHEKAIRTRQTQAFEQRANENEERRARYQARKSTKQRALAGVQLLINATREDLEKLTVKDLDHQIDKLRESSNLVPAKTTLRKKAEKVAAVHHALSQLTSPTTGSLHPSIQAKEMSQNQSKSDSEQDYGELPGVDERFEADGETMPVFEAGEDDADWQY
;
A
#
# COMPACT_ATOMS: atom_id res chain seq x y z
N MET A 1 32.47 -6.81 6.53
CA MET A 1 32.97 -6.42 7.87
C MET A 1 31.84 -6.09 8.82
N GLU A 2 31.06 -5.02 8.61
CA GLU A 2 29.93 -4.67 9.51
C GLU A 2 28.93 -5.82 9.68
N LEU A 3 28.48 -6.44 8.58
CA LEU A 3 27.57 -7.60 8.63
C LEU A 3 28.19 -8.83 9.32
N ASP A 4 29.51 -8.97 9.31
CA ASP A 4 30.22 -10.10 9.90
C ASP A 4 30.31 -9.91 11.43
N GLY A 5 30.58 -8.69 11.89
CA GLY A 5 30.65 -8.34 13.32
C GLY A 5 29.30 -8.03 13.99
N ALA A 6 28.24 -7.81 13.23
CA ALA A 6 26.90 -7.58 13.79
C ALA A 6 26.32 -8.88 14.36
N GLU A 7 25.74 -8.81 15.56
CA GLU A 7 24.99 -9.93 16.15
C GLU A 7 23.57 -10.02 15.56
N TYR A 8 22.95 -8.86 15.28
CA TYR A 8 21.59 -8.74 14.76
C TYR A 8 21.54 -7.73 13.63
N LEU A 9 20.56 -7.90 12.75
CA LEU A 9 20.33 -7.01 11.62
C LEU A 9 18.85 -6.65 11.56
N SER A 10 18.58 -5.36 11.32
CA SER A 10 17.24 -4.90 10.98
C SER A 10 17.21 -4.39 9.55
N ILE A 11 16.20 -4.77 8.78
CA ILE A 11 16.03 -4.32 7.40
C ILE A 11 14.82 -3.41 7.26
N CYS A 12 14.89 -2.49 6.31
CA CYS A 12 13.79 -1.65 5.88
C CYS A 12 13.80 -1.58 4.36
N GLY A 13 12.65 -1.77 3.75
CA GLY A 13 12.49 -1.71 2.32
C GLY A 13 11.15 -1.09 1.96
N ASP A 14 11.07 -0.58 0.74
CA ASP A 14 9.83 -0.08 0.16
C ASP A 14 9.91 -0.18 -1.36
N GLY A 15 8.76 -0.23 -2.02
CA GLY A 15 8.62 -0.34 -3.45
C GLY A 15 7.79 0.80 -4.04
N THR A 16 8.17 1.28 -5.23
CA THR A 16 7.33 2.21 -5.98
C THR A 16 7.48 2.02 -7.48
N THR A 17 6.60 2.68 -8.23
CA THR A 17 6.67 2.69 -9.69
C THR A 17 7.24 4.01 -10.17
N ILE A 18 8.31 3.95 -10.97
CA ILE A 18 8.90 5.12 -11.64
C ILE A 18 8.80 4.88 -13.15
N LYS A 19 7.98 5.68 -13.85
CA LYS A 19 7.72 5.54 -15.29
C LYS A 19 7.26 4.12 -15.68
N ASN A 20 6.26 3.59 -14.96
CA ASN A 20 5.69 2.24 -15.16
C ASN A 20 6.67 1.07 -14.95
N GLN A 21 7.81 1.31 -14.31
CA GLN A 21 8.76 0.27 -13.91
C GLN A 21 8.81 0.20 -12.39
N THR A 22 8.82 -1.03 -11.84
CA THR A 22 8.88 -1.25 -10.39
C THR A 22 10.30 -1.08 -9.89
N TYR A 23 10.48 -0.34 -8.80
CA TYR A 23 11.75 -0.14 -8.11
C TYR A 23 11.60 -0.44 -6.62
N GLU A 24 12.61 -1.04 -6.02
CA GLU A 24 12.65 -1.40 -4.61
C GLU A 24 13.89 -0.80 -3.94
N ALA A 25 13.69 -0.08 -2.84
CA ALA A 25 14.74 0.40 -1.97
C ALA A 25 15.09 -0.67 -0.92
N ARG A 26 16.39 -0.84 -0.64
CA ARG A 26 16.87 -1.79 0.36
C ARG A 26 17.84 -1.10 1.32
N LEU A 27 17.47 -1.06 2.59
CA LEU A 27 18.22 -0.43 3.66
C LEU A 27 18.34 -1.36 4.86
N LEU A 28 19.43 -1.27 5.61
CA LEU A 28 19.64 -2.08 6.81
C LEU A 28 20.34 -1.30 7.91
N HIS A 29 20.05 -1.67 9.15
CA HIS A 29 20.85 -1.35 10.32
C HIS A 29 21.74 -2.52 10.67
N ALA A 30 23.03 -2.21 10.86
CA ALA A 30 24.02 -3.13 11.41
C ALA A 30 24.56 -2.51 12.71
N PRO A 31 23.97 -2.82 13.88
CA PRO A 31 24.48 -2.38 15.16
C PRO A 31 25.89 -2.93 15.38
N ALA A 32 26.81 -2.09 15.87
CA ALA A 32 28.13 -2.56 16.29
C ALA A 32 28.02 -3.37 17.58
N SER A 33 28.84 -4.41 17.72
CA SER A 33 28.87 -5.33 18.88
C SER A 33 29.31 -4.66 20.21
N THR A 34 29.75 -3.40 20.18
CA THR A 34 30.42 -2.73 21.33
C THR A 34 29.78 -1.43 21.80
N LEU A 35 28.51 -1.17 21.49
CA LEU A 35 27.83 0.04 22.00
C LEU A 35 27.45 -0.11 23.49
N GLU A 36 28.45 -0.08 24.37
CA GLU A 36 28.27 0.34 25.75
C GLU A 36 28.04 1.86 25.77
N GLY A 37 26.79 2.29 25.96
CA GLY A 37 26.42 3.70 26.04
C GLY A 37 25.01 3.99 25.53
N VAL A 38 24.55 5.23 25.74
CA VAL A 38 23.22 5.77 25.41
C VAL A 38 22.71 5.24 24.06
N PRO A 39 21.44 4.78 23.96
CA PRO A 39 20.89 4.22 22.72
C PRO A 39 20.89 5.27 21.61
N HIS A 40 21.90 5.22 20.75
CA HIS A 40 21.92 5.95 19.49
C HIS A 40 21.44 5.00 18.40
N ALA A 41 20.66 5.53 17.45
CA ALA A 41 20.26 4.76 16.28
C ALA A 41 21.51 4.17 15.60
N PRO A 42 21.58 2.83 15.39
CA PRO A 42 22.72 2.23 14.74
C PRO A 42 22.84 2.77 13.32
N PRO A 43 24.07 2.81 12.75
CA PRO A 43 24.26 3.32 11.40
C PRO A 43 23.36 2.58 10.40
N MET A 44 22.62 3.37 9.61
CA MET A 44 21.85 2.84 8.48
C MET A 44 22.75 2.76 7.25
N ARG A 45 22.63 1.66 6.51
CA ARG A 45 23.29 1.42 5.22
C ARG A 45 22.23 1.23 4.15
N ILE A 46 22.46 1.80 2.98
CA ILE A 46 21.65 1.57 1.78
C ILE A 46 22.36 0.57 0.88
N LEU A 47 21.64 -0.45 0.41
CA LEU A 47 22.12 -1.41 -0.59
C LEU A 47 21.78 -0.98 -2.01
N GLY A 48 20.87 -0.01 -2.15
CA GLY A 48 20.52 0.63 -3.40
C GLY A 48 19.01 0.71 -3.60
N VAL A 49 18.63 1.31 -4.71
CA VAL A 49 17.28 1.21 -5.27
C VAL A 49 17.42 0.41 -6.56
N HIS A 50 16.64 -0.65 -6.74
CA HIS A 50 16.83 -1.57 -7.86
C HIS A 50 15.53 -1.82 -8.60
N GLN A 51 15.60 -1.94 -9.92
CA GLN A 51 14.48 -2.42 -10.71
C GLN A 51 14.09 -3.83 -10.29
N ALA A 52 12.80 -4.04 -10.07
CA ALA A 52 12.22 -5.35 -9.75
C ALA A 52 11.22 -5.76 -10.85
N PRO A 53 11.11 -7.06 -11.18
CA PRO A 53 10.18 -7.52 -12.22
C PRO A 53 8.71 -7.40 -11.80
N SER A 54 8.44 -7.43 -10.49
CA SER A 54 7.10 -7.30 -9.91
C SER A 54 7.18 -6.80 -8.47
N HIS A 55 6.04 -6.37 -7.92
CA HIS A 55 5.89 -5.99 -6.52
C HIS A 55 5.48 -7.16 -5.60
N THR A 56 5.64 -8.41 -6.06
CA THR A 56 5.24 -9.57 -5.25
C THR A 56 6.22 -9.82 -4.11
N SER A 57 5.73 -10.35 -3.00
CA SER A 57 6.54 -10.71 -1.82
C SER A 57 7.71 -11.63 -2.18
N GLN A 58 7.52 -12.56 -3.12
CA GLN A 58 8.57 -13.46 -3.57
C GLN A 58 9.65 -12.70 -4.38
N SER A 59 9.24 -11.82 -5.31
CA SER A 59 10.20 -10.98 -6.06
C SER A 59 11.02 -10.08 -5.13
N GLN A 60 10.39 -9.55 -4.08
CA GLN A 60 11.07 -8.75 -3.06
C GLN A 60 12.09 -9.58 -2.26
N LEU A 61 11.71 -10.78 -1.79
CA LEU A 61 12.63 -11.71 -1.12
C LEU A 61 13.82 -12.07 -2.02
N ASP A 62 13.56 -12.46 -3.27
CA ASP A 62 14.61 -12.84 -4.23
C ASP A 62 15.54 -11.64 -4.51
N GLY A 63 14.99 -10.43 -4.56
CA GLY A 63 15.75 -9.19 -4.68
C GLY A 63 16.68 -8.95 -3.48
N TRP A 64 16.24 -9.24 -2.26
CA TRP A 64 17.06 -9.17 -1.05
C TRP A 64 18.18 -10.23 -1.07
N LYS A 65 17.84 -11.50 -1.35
CA LYS A 65 18.82 -12.59 -1.46
C LYS A 65 19.90 -12.26 -2.48
N LEU A 66 19.50 -11.82 -3.68
CA LEU A 66 20.42 -11.44 -4.74
C LEU A 66 21.32 -10.27 -4.33
N ALA A 67 20.77 -9.23 -3.69
CA ALA A 67 21.56 -8.09 -3.22
C ALA A 67 22.65 -8.52 -2.22
N ILE A 68 22.28 -9.34 -1.24
CA ILE A 68 23.21 -9.84 -0.23
C ILE A 68 24.23 -10.81 -0.83
N ALA A 69 23.80 -11.74 -1.69
CA ALA A 69 24.68 -12.67 -2.38
C ALA A 69 25.73 -11.94 -3.22
N ASN A 70 25.33 -10.90 -3.97
CA ASN A 70 26.25 -10.07 -4.74
C ASN A 70 27.27 -9.35 -3.85
N CYS A 71 26.83 -8.79 -2.72
CA CYS A 71 27.73 -8.15 -1.76
C CYS A 71 28.74 -9.16 -1.17
N CYS A 72 28.27 -10.35 -0.77
CA CYS A 72 29.12 -11.37 -0.19
C CYS A 72 30.11 -11.97 -1.20
N ASP A 73 29.67 -12.21 -2.44
CA ASP A 73 30.54 -12.70 -3.52
C ASP A 73 31.64 -11.70 -3.88
N LEU A 74 31.26 -10.42 -4.02
CA LEU A 74 32.24 -9.36 -4.28
C LEU A 74 33.27 -9.26 -3.16
N LEU A 75 32.83 -9.32 -1.91
CA LEU A 75 33.73 -9.31 -0.76
C LEU A 75 34.66 -10.53 -0.80
N ARG A 76 34.13 -11.75 -0.96
CA ARG A 76 34.91 -13.00 -0.99
C ARG A 76 36.02 -13.00 -2.05
N ARG A 77 35.78 -12.39 -3.21
CA ARG A 77 36.77 -12.28 -4.30
C ARG A 77 37.81 -11.18 -4.06
N SER A 78 37.54 -10.24 -3.14
CA SER A 78 38.44 -9.13 -2.83
C SER A 78 39.56 -9.54 -1.87
N PRO A 79 40.72 -8.86 -1.89
CA PRO A 79 41.78 -9.10 -0.90
C PRO A 79 41.28 -8.89 0.54
N LEU A 80 40.47 -7.84 0.80
CA LEU A 80 39.82 -7.60 2.09
C LEU A 80 38.95 -8.75 2.62
N GLY A 81 38.36 -9.54 1.73
CA GLY A 81 37.42 -10.60 2.12
C GLY A 81 38.04 -11.95 2.38
N GLN A 82 39.35 -12.13 2.21
CA GLN A 82 40.04 -13.43 2.37
C GLN A 82 39.83 -14.05 3.76
N HIS A 83 39.58 -13.22 4.78
CA HIS A 83 39.33 -13.67 6.15
C HIS A 83 37.87 -13.53 6.60
N THR A 84 36.96 -13.12 5.69
CA THR A 84 35.54 -12.95 6.05
C THR A 84 34.78 -14.23 5.73
N SER A 85 33.91 -14.65 6.65
CA SER A 85 33.11 -15.87 6.50
C SER A 85 31.63 -15.62 6.17
N ILE A 86 31.23 -14.34 6.04
CA ILE A 86 29.85 -13.91 5.80
C ILE A 86 29.33 -14.42 4.45
N ASP A 87 28.12 -14.96 4.46
CA ASP A 87 27.36 -15.35 3.29
C ASP A 87 25.88 -14.97 3.45
N GLU A 88 25.09 -15.29 2.43
CA GLU A 88 23.64 -15.05 2.42
C GLU A 88 22.92 -15.69 3.62
N ARG A 89 23.32 -16.90 4.04
CA ARG A 89 22.68 -17.64 5.13
C ARG A 89 23.01 -17.03 6.48
N LYS A 90 24.27 -16.64 6.70
CA LYS A 90 24.68 -15.93 7.92
C LYS A 90 24.02 -14.57 8.04
N PHE A 91 23.82 -13.86 6.93
CA PHE A 91 23.00 -12.65 6.93
C PHE A 91 21.57 -12.96 7.39
N ALA A 92 20.93 -13.95 6.78
CA ALA A 92 19.56 -14.32 7.08
C ALA A 92 19.37 -14.74 8.55
N ALA A 93 20.27 -15.58 9.08
CA ALA A 93 20.23 -16.04 10.46
C ALA A 93 20.33 -14.87 11.47
N LYS A 94 21.04 -13.79 11.12
CA LYS A 94 21.19 -12.58 11.93
C LYS A 94 20.02 -11.61 11.82
N LEU A 95 19.09 -11.80 10.87
CA LEU A 95 17.91 -10.93 10.77
C LEU A 95 17.10 -10.98 12.07
N ALA A 96 16.68 -9.82 12.55
CA ALA A 96 16.00 -9.71 13.84
C ALA A 96 14.89 -8.64 13.83
N GLY A 97 14.93 -7.73 12.85
CA GLY A 97 13.90 -6.73 12.67
C GLY A 97 13.60 -6.47 11.19
N ILE A 98 12.35 -6.14 10.90
CA ILE A 98 11.91 -5.68 9.58
C ILE A 98 10.88 -4.56 9.71
N VAL A 99 11.06 -3.50 8.91
CA VAL A 99 10.11 -2.38 8.78
C VAL A 99 9.54 -2.35 7.38
N THR A 100 8.21 -2.43 7.29
CA THR A 100 7.43 -2.30 6.04
C THR A 100 6.18 -1.47 6.27
N ASP A 101 5.40 -1.20 5.22
CA ASP A 101 4.01 -0.79 5.37
C ASP A 101 3.12 -1.95 5.89
N HIS A 102 1.81 -1.74 5.91
CA HIS A 102 0.82 -2.71 6.39
C HIS A 102 0.12 -3.52 5.28
N ALA A 103 0.58 -3.44 4.03
CA ALA A 103 -0.02 -4.13 2.90
C ALA A 103 0.13 -5.66 3.01
N SER A 104 -0.78 -6.40 2.39
CA SER A 104 -0.83 -7.86 2.48
C SER A 104 0.39 -8.54 1.85
N ASP A 105 0.92 -8.00 0.75
CA ASP A 105 2.17 -8.45 0.14
C ASP A 105 3.37 -8.21 1.06
N GLN A 106 3.39 -7.12 1.83
CA GLN A 106 4.44 -6.86 2.81
C GLN A 106 4.35 -7.80 4.02
N LYS A 107 3.15 -8.08 4.54
CA LYS A 107 2.98 -9.10 5.58
C LYS A 107 3.45 -10.48 5.11
N ARG A 108 3.14 -10.84 3.87
CA ARG A 108 3.65 -12.09 3.27
C ARG A 108 5.18 -12.07 3.09
N LEU A 109 5.79 -10.93 2.78
CA LEU A 109 7.25 -10.80 2.74
C LEU A 109 7.86 -11.08 4.12
N VAL A 110 7.26 -10.57 5.20
CA VAL A 110 7.71 -10.79 6.58
C VAL A 110 7.75 -12.28 6.91
N GLU A 111 6.70 -13.03 6.54
CA GLU A 111 6.65 -14.49 6.72
C GLU A 111 7.78 -15.19 5.94
N LEU A 112 7.98 -14.81 4.68
CA LEU A 112 9.02 -15.38 3.83
C LEU A 112 10.44 -15.07 4.35
N MET A 113 10.64 -13.88 4.91
CA MET A 113 11.90 -13.48 5.58
C MET A 113 12.14 -14.29 6.85
N LEU A 114 11.11 -14.51 7.68
CA LEU A 114 11.20 -15.35 8.87
C LEU A 114 11.53 -16.81 8.51
N GLN A 115 10.91 -17.35 7.46
CA GLN A 115 11.22 -18.69 6.96
C GLN A 115 12.68 -18.79 6.49
N TRP A 116 13.16 -17.77 5.76
CA TRP A 116 14.55 -17.71 5.31
C TRP A 116 15.53 -17.63 6.49
N LYS A 117 15.28 -16.75 7.47
CA LYS A 117 16.05 -16.68 8.74
C LYS A 117 16.11 -18.04 9.43
N THR A 118 14.95 -18.64 9.68
CA THR A 118 14.82 -19.88 10.45
C THR A 118 15.56 -21.01 9.76
N ARG A 119 15.33 -21.18 8.46
CA ARG A 119 16.02 -22.20 7.66
C ARG A 119 17.53 -22.00 7.69
N SER A 120 18.01 -20.78 7.48
CA SER A 120 19.45 -20.50 7.50
C SER A 120 20.09 -20.71 8.87
N ASP A 121 19.43 -20.37 9.98
CA ASP A 121 19.93 -20.69 11.33
C ASP A 121 20.07 -22.22 11.53
N ARG A 122 19.05 -22.99 11.13
CA ARG A 122 19.11 -24.48 11.22
C ARG A 122 20.20 -25.06 10.34
N GLU A 123 20.32 -24.60 9.10
CA GLU A 123 21.36 -25.06 8.19
C GLU A 123 22.76 -24.82 8.77
N LEU A 124 23.03 -23.61 9.29
CA LEU A 124 24.33 -23.27 9.87
C LEU A 124 24.65 -24.13 11.11
N ARG A 125 23.66 -24.36 11.98
CA ARG A 125 23.84 -25.23 13.16
C ARG A 125 24.06 -26.69 12.78
N GLY A 126 23.35 -27.17 11.76
CA GLY A 126 23.49 -28.52 11.23
C GLY A 126 24.87 -28.77 10.62
N GLU A 127 25.37 -27.80 9.85
CA GLU A 127 26.73 -27.84 9.29
C GLU A 127 27.79 -27.84 10.40
N GLU A 128 27.61 -27.05 11.46
CA GLU A 128 28.49 -27.05 12.63
C GLU A 128 28.45 -28.39 13.37
N ALA A 129 27.26 -28.97 13.59
CA ALA A 129 27.12 -30.28 14.20
C ALA A 129 27.78 -31.38 13.36
N LEU A 130 27.61 -31.34 12.04
CA LEU A 130 28.29 -32.26 11.12
C LEU A 130 29.80 -32.09 11.19
N SER A 131 30.32 -30.85 11.25
CA SER A 131 31.76 -30.58 11.28
C SER A 131 32.46 -31.21 12.51
N GLN A 132 31.70 -31.46 13.58
CA GLN A 132 32.16 -32.08 14.82
C GLN A 132 32.04 -33.62 14.83
N MET A 133 31.28 -34.21 13.90
CA MET A 133 31.12 -35.67 13.79
C MET A 133 32.35 -36.34 13.16
N THR A 134 32.58 -37.62 13.50
CA THR A 134 33.56 -38.47 12.81
C THR A 134 33.12 -38.74 11.37
N ILE A 135 34.07 -39.10 10.49
CA ILE A 135 33.75 -39.45 9.09
C ILE A 135 32.77 -40.62 9.03
N GLU A 136 32.97 -41.65 9.88
CA GLU A 136 32.10 -42.82 9.94
C GLU A 136 30.66 -42.47 10.33
N ASP A 137 30.49 -41.61 11.34
CA ASP A 137 29.16 -41.19 11.79
C ASP A 137 28.46 -40.31 10.76
N ARG A 138 29.20 -39.43 10.06
CA ARG A 138 28.64 -38.64 8.94
C ARG A 138 28.16 -39.54 7.81
N MET A 139 28.96 -40.53 7.42
CA MET A 139 28.58 -41.46 6.37
C MET A 139 27.35 -42.27 6.76
N ARG A 140 27.28 -42.75 8.01
CA ARG A 140 26.10 -43.47 8.53
C ARG A 140 24.85 -42.60 8.50
N ALA A 141 24.93 -41.38 9.02
CA ALA A 141 23.79 -40.48 9.08
C ALA A 141 23.28 -40.06 7.68
N LEU A 142 24.19 -39.89 6.72
CA LEU A 142 23.84 -39.63 5.32
C LEU A 142 23.19 -40.85 4.67
N SER A 143 23.73 -42.06 4.92
CA SER A 143 23.12 -43.31 4.44
C SER A 143 21.69 -43.46 4.95
N ASP A 144 21.43 -43.18 6.22
CA ASP A 144 20.08 -43.28 6.79
C ASP A 144 19.08 -42.32 6.10
N HIS A 145 19.49 -41.08 5.83
CA HIS A 145 18.65 -40.11 5.11
C HIS A 145 18.48 -40.45 3.62
N LEU A 146 19.50 -41.05 2.99
CA LEU A 146 19.41 -41.57 1.62
C LEU A 146 18.44 -42.76 1.53
N GLU A 147 18.47 -43.67 2.50
CA GLU A 147 17.51 -44.78 2.57
C GLU A 147 16.08 -44.29 2.78
N GLU A 148 15.87 -43.21 3.54
CA GLU A 148 14.55 -42.59 3.63
C GLU A 148 14.12 -41.93 2.32
N ALA A 149 15.02 -41.19 1.65
CA ALA A 149 14.74 -40.59 0.35
C ALA A 149 14.39 -41.64 -0.72
N LYS A 150 15.05 -42.81 -0.70
CA LYS A 150 14.75 -43.96 -1.57
C LYS A 150 13.31 -44.43 -1.46
N LYS A 151 12.67 -44.36 -0.27
CA LYS A 151 11.27 -44.78 -0.08
C LYS A 151 10.27 -43.93 -0.86
N SER A 152 10.65 -42.70 -1.22
CA SER A 152 9.81 -41.80 -2.03
C SER A 152 9.86 -42.08 -3.53
N VAL A 153 10.70 -43.02 -3.97
CA VAL A 153 10.92 -43.38 -5.37
C VAL A 153 10.56 -44.83 -5.59
N SER A 154 9.77 -45.10 -6.63
CA SER A 154 9.28 -46.45 -6.95
C SER A 154 10.32 -47.37 -7.60
N ASP A 155 11.31 -46.83 -8.31
CA ASP A 155 12.41 -47.58 -8.91
C ASP A 155 13.70 -46.74 -8.90
N TRP A 156 14.60 -47.06 -7.97
CA TRP A 156 15.84 -46.31 -7.73
C TRP A 156 16.91 -46.57 -8.79
N GLU A 157 16.97 -47.79 -9.35
CA GLU A 157 18.03 -48.19 -10.27
C GLU A 157 17.84 -47.63 -11.69
N SER A 158 16.63 -47.15 -12.02
CA SER A 158 16.31 -46.54 -13.31
C SER A 158 16.40 -45.01 -13.33
N LEU A 159 16.81 -44.39 -12.23
CA LEU A 159 16.98 -42.93 -12.17
C LEU A 159 18.16 -42.45 -13.02
N SER A 160 18.02 -41.25 -13.58
CA SER A 160 19.14 -40.57 -14.24
C SER A 160 20.19 -40.10 -13.23
N SER A 161 21.41 -39.85 -13.70
CA SER A 161 22.47 -39.27 -12.85
C SER A 161 22.03 -37.97 -12.18
N GLU A 162 21.33 -37.10 -12.90
CA GLU A 162 20.83 -35.82 -12.38
C GLU A 162 19.78 -36.03 -11.27
N GLN A 163 18.90 -37.02 -11.43
CA GLN A 163 17.93 -37.38 -10.40
C GLN A 163 18.60 -37.96 -9.15
N HIS A 164 19.62 -38.80 -9.32
CA HIS A 164 20.42 -39.30 -8.20
C HIS A 164 21.15 -38.16 -7.47
N ASP A 165 21.76 -37.23 -8.19
CA ASP A 165 22.45 -36.08 -7.61
C ASP A 165 21.47 -35.19 -6.82
N GLN A 166 20.29 -34.94 -7.38
CA GLN A 166 19.25 -34.16 -6.71
C GLN A 166 18.73 -34.84 -5.44
N LEU A 167 18.48 -36.15 -5.48
CA LEU A 167 18.03 -36.90 -4.29
C LEU A 167 19.11 -36.96 -3.21
N THR A 168 20.37 -37.11 -3.62
CA THR A 168 21.51 -37.08 -2.69
C THR A 168 21.65 -35.70 -2.06
N HIS A 169 21.51 -34.63 -2.85
CA HIS A 169 21.51 -33.26 -2.34
C HIS A 169 20.35 -33.01 -1.36
N ASN A 170 19.15 -33.51 -1.67
CA ASN A 170 17.99 -33.39 -0.79
C ASN A 170 18.20 -34.15 0.52
N ALA A 171 18.74 -35.37 0.47
CA ALA A 171 19.06 -36.16 1.65
C ALA A 171 20.11 -35.46 2.53
N TRP A 172 21.15 -34.87 1.92
CA TRP A 172 22.13 -34.06 2.64
C TRP A 172 21.48 -32.85 3.31
N SER A 173 20.64 -32.09 2.58
CA SER A 173 19.93 -30.94 3.13
C SER A 173 19.01 -31.34 4.28
N ALA A 174 18.31 -32.47 4.18
CA ALA A 174 17.46 -33.00 5.24
C ALA A 174 18.25 -33.38 6.49
N LEU A 175 19.40 -34.06 6.32
CA LEU A 175 20.31 -34.40 7.41
C LEU A 175 20.80 -33.14 8.14
N VAL A 176 21.27 -32.16 7.39
CA VAL A 176 21.72 -30.87 7.92
C VAL A 176 20.59 -30.20 8.74
N LEU A 177 19.39 -30.12 8.19
CA LEU A 177 18.25 -29.51 8.90
C LEU A 177 17.87 -30.27 10.17
N SER A 178 17.87 -31.61 10.13
CA SER A 178 17.58 -32.45 11.29
C SER A 178 18.57 -32.20 12.44
N LEU A 179 19.87 -32.25 12.15
CA LEU A 179 20.92 -31.96 13.12
C LEU A 179 20.87 -30.50 13.62
N GLY A 180 20.51 -29.57 12.73
CA GLY A 180 20.27 -28.18 13.05
C GLY A 180 19.14 -27.99 14.06
N GLU A 181 18.04 -28.72 13.90
CA GLU A 181 16.89 -28.68 14.81
C GLU A 181 17.23 -29.29 16.18
N GLU A 182 18.02 -30.38 16.21
CA GLU A 182 18.54 -30.94 17.46
C GLU A 182 19.49 -29.96 18.18
N ALA A 183 20.39 -29.31 17.42
CA ALA A 183 21.28 -28.29 17.95
C ALA A 183 20.51 -27.07 18.49
N PHE A 184 19.48 -26.61 17.77
CA PHE A 184 18.61 -25.55 18.24
C PHE A 184 17.80 -25.95 19.48
N SER A 185 17.28 -27.18 19.51
CA SER A 185 16.48 -27.68 20.63
C SER A 185 17.26 -27.70 21.95
N ARG A 186 18.59 -27.90 21.88
CA ARG A 186 19.53 -27.85 23.01
C ARG A 186 19.83 -26.44 23.52
N LEU A 187 19.47 -25.38 22.78
CA LEU A 187 19.61 -24.01 23.26
C LEU A 187 18.66 -23.76 24.44
N SER A 188 19.02 -22.80 25.29
CA SER A 188 18.17 -22.33 26.37
C SER A 188 18.36 -20.82 26.59
N GLY A 189 17.40 -20.20 27.28
CA GLY A 189 17.46 -18.78 27.63
C GLY A 189 17.62 -17.84 26.43
N ASP A 190 18.45 -16.82 26.61
CA ASP A 190 18.68 -15.71 25.67
C ASP A 190 19.12 -16.19 24.27
N ASP A 191 19.88 -17.29 24.17
CA ASP A 191 20.38 -17.82 22.89
C ASP A 191 19.26 -18.41 22.04
N LYS A 192 18.35 -19.16 22.67
CA LYS A 192 17.20 -19.75 21.97
C LYS A 192 16.23 -18.67 21.54
N GLU A 193 15.95 -17.71 22.43
CA GLU A 193 15.11 -16.56 22.14
C GLU A 193 15.66 -15.76 20.95
N SER A 194 16.96 -15.43 20.99
CA SER A 194 17.66 -14.68 19.93
C SER A 194 17.60 -15.36 18.56
N ALA A 195 17.74 -16.68 18.52
CA ALA A 195 17.65 -17.44 17.28
C ALA A 195 16.24 -17.38 16.65
N THR A 196 15.19 -17.28 17.49
CA THR A 196 13.79 -17.17 17.04
C THR A 196 13.29 -15.74 16.87
N PHE A 197 13.93 -14.77 17.50
CA PHE A 197 13.41 -13.41 17.57
C PHE A 197 13.44 -12.73 16.20
N PHE A 198 12.28 -12.23 15.78
CA PHE A 198 12.10 -11.48 14.55
C PHE A 198 10.94 -10.50 14.71
N ALA A 199 11.26 -9.21 14.86
CA ALA A 199 10.29 -8.15 15.09
C ALA A 199 9.90 -7.45 13.79
N TRP A 200 8.64 -7.64 13.38
CA TRP A 200 8.02 -6.77 12.38
C TRP A 200 7.39 -5.56 13.06
N THR A 201 7.65 -4.38 12.51
CA THR A 201 6.94 -3.16 12.89
C THR A 201 6.39 -2.49 11.64
N GLY A 202 5.08 -2.23 11.62
CA GLY A 202 4.46 -1.46 10.56
C GLY A 202 4.78 0.03 10.67
N CYS A 203 4.96 0.67 9.50
CA CYS A 203 5.27 2.10 9.41
C CYS A 203 4.24 2.97 10.15
N CYS A 204 4.71 3.81 11.07
CA CYS A 204 3.86 4.69 11.86
C CYS A 204 3.07 5.70 11.03
N MET A 205 3.59 6.15 9.89
CA MET A 205 2.89 7.06 8.99
C MET A 205 1.65 6.42 8.37
N HIS A 206 1.73 5.12 8.03
CA HIS A 206 0.59 4.36 7.56
C HIS A 206 -0.46 4.12 8.65
N LYS A 207 -0.06 3.98 9.91
CA LYS A 207 -1.00 3.88 11.04
C LYS A 207 -1.85 5.14 11.17
N GLU A 208 -1.20 6.30 11.12
CA GLU A 208 -1.89 7.61 11.15
C GLU A 208 -2.82 7.77 9.95
N LEU A 209 -2.32 7.53 8.73
CA LEU A 209 -3.12 7.62 7.51
C LEU A 209 -4.35 6.72 7.56
N ASN A 210 -4.19 5.47 7.98
CA ASN A 210 -5.29 4.54 8.08
C ASN A 210 -6.26 4.92 9.21
N ALA A 211 -5.79 5.47 10.33
CA ALA A 211 -6.66 5.99 11.37
C ALA A 211 -7.55 7.13 10.87
N VAL A 212 -7.01 8.04 10.04
CA VAL A 212 -7.82 9.07 9.35
C VAL A 212 -8.84 8.41 8.43
N LYS A 213 -8.46 7.39 7.63
CA LYS A 213 -9.41 6.65 6.77
C LYS A 213 -10.56 6.04 7.57
N GLY A 214 -10.26 5.39 8.69
CA GLY A 214 -11.28 4.80 9.56
C GLY A 214 -12.21 5.83 10.20
N GLY A 215 -11.65 6.99 10.59
CA GLY A 215 -12.43 8.13 11.08
C GLY A 215 -13.36 8.70 10.01
N VAL A 216 -12.85 8.94 8.80
CA VAL A 216 -13.66 9.42 7.66
C VAL A 216 -14.80 8.46 7.36
N ALA A 217 -14.51 7.15 7.25
CA ALA A 217 -15.53 6.16 6.93
C ALA A 217 -16.66 6.13 7.98
N SER A 218 -16.30 6.23 9.27
CA SER A 218 -17.29 6.25 10.36
C SER A 218 -18.10 7.53 10.37
N MET A 219 -17.46 8.69 10.17
CA MET A 219 -18.13 9.99 10.05
C MET A 219 -19.11 10.01 8.85
N GLN A 220 -18.68 9.51 7.69
CA GLN A 220 -19.52 9.46 6.50
C GLN A 220 -20.76 8.58 6.68
N ALA A 221 -20.61 7.42 7.33
CA ALA A 221 -21.73 6.56 7.67
C ALA A 221 -22.70 7.22 8.67
N GLU A 222 -22.19 8.04 9.58
CA GLU A 222 -22.97 8.62 10.67
C GLU A 222 -24.04 9.61 10.20
N TRP A 223 -23.82 10.31 9.08
CA TRP A 223 -24.85 11.15 8.46
C TRP A 223 -26.15 10.35 8.21
N SER A 224 -26.02 9.15 7.64
CA SER A 224 -27.15 8.25 7.37
C SER A 224 -27.71 7.65 8.66
N ASN A 225 -26.84 7.19 9.57
CA ASN A 225 -27.24 6.57 10.84
C ASN A 225 -28.13 7.49 11.68
N LEU A 226 -27.85 8.79 11.65
CA LEU A 226 -28.59 9.81 12.40
C LEU A 226 -29.74 10.44 11.58
N GLY A 227 -29.96 10.03 10.33
CA GLY A 227 -30.96 10.61 9.45
C GLY A 227 -30.72 12.09 9.14
N LEU A 228 -29.46 12.51 9.09
CA LEU A 228 -29.04 13.89 8.82
C LEU A 228 -28.77 14.08 7.32
N THR A 229 -28.82 15.35 6.87
CA THR A 229 -28.45 15.68 5.50
C THR A 229 -26.94 15.50 5.29
N PRO A 230 -26.50 14.58 4.42
CA PRO A 230 -25.08 14.37 4.14
C PRO A 230 -24.53 15.49 3.25
N PRO A 231 -23.19 15.56 3.10
CA PRO A 231 -22.55 16.46 2.15
C PRO A 231 -23.08 16.32 0.72
N ILE A 232 -23.06 17.44 -0.02
CA ILE A 232 -23.45 17.44 -1.43
C ILE A 232 -22.51 16.56 -2.27
N GLY A 233 -23.07 15.93 -3.30
CA GLY A 233 -22.28 15.18 -4.28
C GLY A 233 -21.51 16.13 -5.21
N LEU A 234 -20.20 15.92 -5.37
CA LEU A 234 -19.32 16.73 -6.22
C LEU A 234 -18.99 15.95 -7.52
N ALA A 235 -20.00 15.86 -8.39
CA ALA A 235 -19.96 15.07 -9.62
C ALA A 235 -19.01 15.64 -10.68
N SER A 236 -18.23 14.79 -11.33
CA SER A 236 -17.50 15.15 -12.54
C SER A 236 -18.44 15.27 -13.75
N LYS A 237 -18.00 15.93 -14.83
CA LYS A 237 -18.75 15.96 -16.11
C LYS A 237 -19.13 14.55 -16.60
N HIS A 238 -18.21 13.59 -16.43
CA HIS A 238 -18.46 12.21 -16.82
C HIS A 238 -19.54 11.56 -15.95
N ASP A 239 -19.54 11.80 -14.64
CA ASP A 239 -20.60 11.30 -13.74
C ASP A 239 -21.97 11.86 -14.13
N ILE A 240 -22.02 13.14 -14.52
CA ILE A 240 -23.24 13.81 -15.00
C ILE A 240 -23.71 13.17 -16.32
N ALA A 241 -22.82 13.02 -17.30
CA ALA A 241 -23.16 12.42 -18.60
C ALA A 241 -23.58 10.95 -18.48
N GLN A 242 -23.01 10.18 -17.53
CA GLN A 242 -23.45 8.81 -17.26
C GLN A 242 -24.85 8.75 -16.65
N ARG A 243 -25.22 9.72 -15.81
CA ARG A 243 -26.59 9.81 -15.26
C ARG A 243 -27.62 10.15 -16.33
N GLU A 244 -27.25 10.96 -17.31
CA GLU A 244 -28.13 11.33 -18.42
C GLU A 244 -28.34 10.17 -19.42
N ASN A 245 -27.31 9.32 -19.61
CA ASN A 245 -27.34 8.21 -20.56
C ASN A 245 -27.82 6.86 -19.97
N THR A 246 -28.08 6.78 -18.67
CA THR A 246 -28.49 5.54 -18.03
C THR A 246 -29.66 5.79 -17.06
N THR A 247 -30.77 5.05 -17.18
CA THR A 247 -31.83 4.94 -16.13
C THR A 247 -31.33 4.26 -14.84
N CYS A 248 -30.01 4.24 -14.63
CA CYS A 248 -29.29 3.46 -13.65
C CYS A 248 -28.55 4.40 -12.69
N ASN A 249 -28.87 4.32 -11.40
CA ASN A 249 -28.11 4.93 -10.31
C ASN A 249 -26.78 4.16 -10.05
N SER A 250 -25.90 4.01 -11.05
CA SER A 250 -24.68 3.17 -10.90
C SER A 250 -23.37 3.89 -10.57
N SER A 251 -23.40 5.15 -10.13
CA SER A 251 -22.29 5.69 -9.35
C SER A 251 -22.84 6.61 -8.26
N GLN A 252 -22.64 6.21 -7.01
CA GLN A 252 -22.89 7.08 -5.87
C GLN A 252 -21.89 8.23 -6.00
N VAL A 253 -22.36 9.39 -6.46
CA VAL A 253 -21.50 10.56 -6.62
C VAL A 253 -20.89 10.86 -5.25
N THR A 254 -19.57 10.87 -5.21
CA THR A 254 -18.80 11.12 -3.99
C THR A 254 -18.82 12.61 -3.66
N GLY A 255 -18.93 12.93 -2.38
CA GLY A 255 -19.02 14.28 -1.85
C GLY A 255 -18.15 14.46 -0.60
N GLY A 256 -18.34 15.57 0.11
CA GLY A 256 -17.72 15.80 1.41
C GLY A 256 -16.24 16.21 1.35
N ALA A 257 -15.61 16.23 2.52
CA ALA A 257 -14.30 16.88 2.72
C ALA A 257 -13.17 16.20 1.94
N ILE A 258 -13.14 14.86 1.89
CA ILE A 258 -12.09 14.15 1.14
C ILE A 258 -12.20 14.45 -0.36
N LYS A 259 -13.42 14.41 -0.93
CA LYS A 259 -13.59 14.75 -2.34
C LYS A 259 -13.19 16.21 -2.61
N LEU A 260 -13.64 17.14 -1.76
CA LEU A 260 -13.30 18.56 -1.90
C LEU A 260 -11.79 18.81 -1.83
N THR A 261 -11.08 18.23 -0.85
CA THR A 261 -9.63 18.40 -0.70
C THR A 261 -8.84 17.77 -1.86
N THR A 262 -9.34 16.68 -2.46
CA THR A 262 -8.80 16.13 -3.71
C THR A 262 -8.96 17.11 -4.86
N LEU A 263 -10.17 17.64 -5.07
CA LEU A 263 -10.42 18.61 -6.16
C LEU A 263 -9.60 19.89 -5.95
N ALA A 264 -9.51 20.38 -4.72
CA ALA A 264 -8.69 21.53 -4.38
C ALA A 264 -7.20 21.29 -4.66
N GLY A 265 -6.68 20.08 -4.40
CA GLY A 265 -5.32 19.69 -4.81
C GLY A 265 -5.13 19.78 -6.32
N LEU A 266 -6.06 19.21 -7.10
CA LEU A 266 -6.01 19.28 -8.56
C LEU A 266 -6.10 20.71 -9.09
N VAL A 267 -6.73 21.63 -8.37
CA VAL A 267 -6.83 23.03 -8.77
C VAL A 267 -5.64 23.87 -8.28
N PHE A 268 -5.16 23.68 -7.04
CA PHE A 268 -4.22 24.60 -6.37
C PHE A 268 -2.81 24.01 -6.13
N ASN A 269 -2.62 22.70 -6.31
CA ASN A 269 -1.31 22.01 -6.26
C ASN A 269 -1.35 20.68 -7.04
N HIS A 270 -1.37 20.78 -8.38
CA HIS A 270 -1.60 19.66 -9.28
C HIS A 270 -0.28 18.91 -9.51
N ARG A 271 -0.36 17.59 -9.72
CA ARG A 271 0.81 16.72 -9.97
C ARG A 271 1.52 17.00 -11.31
N ASP A 272 0.76 17.43 -12.31
CA ASP A 272 1.26 17.92 -13.60
C ASP A 272 1.53 19.42 -13.48
N ASP A 273 2.77 19.82 -13.72
CA ASP A 273 3.26 21.20 -13.60
C ASP A 273 2.69 22.15 -14.66
N LYS A 274 1.94 21.64 -15.65
CA LYS A 274 1.27 22.45 -16.68
C LYS A 274 -0.20 22.73 -16.41
N ARG A 275 -0.80 22.16 -15.38
CA ARG A 275 -2.26 22.20 -15.14
C ARG A 275 -2.59 22.81 -13.79
N GLY A 276 -3.74 23.49 -13.71
CA GLY A 276 -4.26 24.11 -12.49
C GLY A 276 -3.87 25.58 -12.35
N HIS A 277 -4.12 26.13 -11.16
CA HIS A 277 -3.99 27.56 -10.82
C HIS A 277 -2.84 27.82 -9.84
N GLN A 278 -1.87 26.91 -9.68
CA GLN A 278 -0.90 26.93 -8.56
C GLN A 278 -0.23 28.29 -8.39
N ASP A 279 0.43 28.80 -9.42
CA ASP A 279 1.17 30.05 -9.34
C ASP A 279 0.23 31.25 -9.15
N THR A 280 -0.88 31.29 -9.90
CA THR A 280 -1.88 32.36 -9.79
C THR A 280 -2.51 32.41 -8.39
N TYR A 281 -2.81 31.25 -7.80
CA TYR A 281 -3.27 31.10 -6.42
C TYR A 281 -2.22 31.64 -5.45
N ARG A 282 -0.96 31.21 -5.60
CA ARG A 282 0.15 31.63 -4.72
C ARG A 282 0.31 33.14 -4.71
N TYR A 283 0.34 33.78 -5.88
CA TYR A 283 0.49 35.23 -6.00
C TYR A 283 -0.71 36.00 -5.42
N TRP A 284 -1.93 35.50 -5.65
CA TRP A 284 -3.12 36.15 -5.11
C TRP A 284 -3.17 36.09 -3.59
N PHE A 285 -2.85 34.93 -3.01
CA PHE A 285 -2.83 34.78 -1.57
C PHE A 285 -1.64 35.48 -0.92
N GLU A 286 -0.49 35.62 -1.60
CA GLU A 286 0.63 36.41 -1.09
C GLU A 286 0.23 37.86 -0.82
N GLN A 287 -0.57 38.47 -1.69
CA GLN A 287 -1.07 39.83 -1.50
C GLN A 287 -1.99 39.96 -0.28
N ASN A 288 -2.71 38.88 0.08
CA ASN A 288 -3.69 38.87 1.15
C ASN A 288 -3.13 38.39 2.49
N LEU A 289 -2.16 37.47 2.47
CA LEU A 289 -1.58 36.83 3.64
C LEU A 289 -0.20 37.40 4.01
N GLY A 290 0.46 38.10 3.09
CA GLY A 290 1.80 38.66 3.30
C GLY A 290 2.94 37.65 3.16
N TYR A 291 2.63 36.41 2.75
CA TYR A 291 3.61 35.37 2.41
C TYR A 291 3.06 34.49 1.29
N MET A 292 3.96 33.90 0.49
CA MET A 292 3.58 32.99 -0.57
C MET A 292 3.20 31.61 -0.01
N PRO A 293 1.91 31.21 0.01
CA PRO A 293 1.51 29.92 0.56
C PRO A 293 1.88 28.77 -0.39
N THR A 294 1.77 27.55 0.09
CA THR A 294 1.79 26.34 -0.75
C THR A 294 0.62 25.47 -0.32
N PHE A 295 -0.29 25.18 -1.25
CA PHE A 295 -1.44 24.33 -0.94
C PHE A 295 -0.97 22.89 -0.62
N PRO A 296 -1.54 22.22 0.39
CA PRO A 296 -1.14 20.86 0.76
C PRO A 296 -1.20 19.86 -0.40
N ASP A 297 -0.24 18.94 -0.46
CA ASP A 297 -0.01 18.05 -1.61
C ASP A 297 -0.91 16.81 -1.62
N THR A 298 -2.22 17.04 -1.77
CA THR A 298 -3.23 15.96 -1.87
C THR A 298 -3.17 15.22 -3.22
N SER A 299 -2.54 15.81 -4.25
CA SER A 299 -2.39 15.21 -5.58
C SER A 299 -1.37 14.06 -5.63
N ASN A 300 -0.40 14.03 -4.70
CA ASN A 300 0.63 12.99 -4.61
C ASN A 300 0.48 12.07 -3.38
N THR A 301 -0.68 12.07 -2.71
CA THR A 301 -0.98 11.20 -1.55
C THR A 301 0.01 11.37 -0.39
N CYS A 302 0.52 12.58 -0.16
CA CYS A 302 1.41 12.85 0.97
C CYS A 302 0.68 12.63 2.31
N TYR A 303 1.33 12.02 3.30
CA TYR A 303 0.74 11.76 4.62
C TYR A 303 0.26 13.06 5.28
N GLY A 304 -0.94 13.03 5.87
CA GLY A 304 -1.56 14.19 6.51
C GLY A 304 -2.11 15.27 5.54
N SER A 305 -1.81 15.19 4.24
CA SER A 305 -2.12 16.28 3.29
C SER A 305 -3.60 16.63 3.18
N HIS A 306 -4.51 15.64 3.26
CA HIS A 306 -5.95 15.91 3.27
C HIS A 306 -6.41 16.65 4.52
N CYS A 307 -5.81 16.36 5.67
CA CYS A 307 -6.11 17.06 6.92
C CYS A 307 -5.55 18.48 6.91
N ASP A 308 -4.34 18.68 6.38
CA ASP A 308 -3.76 20.00 6.17
C ASP A 308 -4.56 20.81 5.14
N ALA A 309 -5.03 20.18 4.04
CA ALA A 309 -5.88 20.83 3.05
C ALA A 309 -7.22 21.24 3.67
N ALA A 310 -7.78 20.42 4.55
CA ALA A 310 -9.00 20.76 5.27
C ALA A 310 -8.81 21.99 6.17
N ALA A 311 -7.70 22.05 6.89
CA ALA A 311 -7.32 23.20 7.71
C ALA A 311 -7.10 24.48 6.87
N GLU A 312 -6.41 24.37 5.74
CA GLU A 312 -6.16 25.47 4.81
C GLU A 312 -7.46 26.05 4.23
N LEU A 313 -8.31 25.16 3.69
CA LEU A 313 -9.58 25.55 3.09
C LEU A 313 -10.54 26.18 4.11
N LEU A 314 -10.51 25.73 5.38
CA LEU A 314 -11.35 26.31 6.42
C LEU A 314 -10.88 27.68 6.88
N ALA A 315 -9.58 27.82 7.17
CA ALA A 315 -9.01 29.07 7.65
C ALA A 315 -9.14 30.20 6.61
N HIS A 316 -9.08 29.84 5.33
CA HIS A 316 -9.06 30.79 4.23
C HIS A 316 -10.25 30.68 3.27
N ARG A 317 -11.34 30.04 3.71
CA ARG A 317 -12.55 29.76 2.91
C ARG A 317 -13.01 30.93 2.05
N ASP A 318 -13.20 32.09 2.68
CA ASP A 318 -13.74 33.26 1.99
C ASP A 318 -12.73 33.84 1.00
N GLY A 319 -11.43 33.68 1.28
CA GLY A 319 -10.35 33.97 0.33
C GLY A 319 -10.40 33.06 -0.89
N TYR A 320 -10.60 31.75 -0.71
CA TYR A 320 -10.75 30.81 -1.83
C TYR A 320 -11.97 31.13 -2.70
N LEU A 321 -13.11 31.46 -2.09
CA LEU A 321 -14.31 31.84 -2.83
C LEU A 321 -14.12 33.15 -3.63
N GLN A 322 -13.42 34.13 -3.06
CA GLN A 322 -13.06 35.37 -3.76
C GLN A 322 -12.08 35.12 -4.91
N PHE A 323 -11.06 34.29 -4.69
CA PHE A 323 -10.11 33.90 -5.73
C PHE A 323 -10.84 33.24 -6.92
N MET A 324 -11.73 32.28 -6.65
CA MET A 324 -12.50 31.61 -7.71
C MET A 324 -13.43 32.59 -8.45
N SER A 325 -14.02 33.56 -7.76
CA SER A 325 -14.78 34.63 -8.41
C SER A 325 -13.91 35.46 -9.37
N ARG A 326 -12.64 35.73 -9.02
CA ARG A 326 -11.69 36.39 -9.91
C ARG A 326 -11.32 35.53 -11.11
N VAL A 327 -11.10 34.22 -10.92
CA VAL A 327 -10.84 33.26 -12.00
C VAL A 327 -11.99 33.26 -13.01
N SER A 328 -13.24 33.20 -12.53
CA SER A 328 -14.44 33.30 -13.36
C SER A 328 -14.49 34.62 -14.14
N THR A 329 -14.26 35.74 -13.46
CA THR A 329 -14.29 37.08 -14.09
C THR A 329 -13.19 37.27 -15.14
N ALA A 330 -12.01 36.68 -14.93
CA ALA A 330 -10.88 36.77 -15.85
C ALA A 330 -11.06 35.91 -17.11
N ARG A 331 -11.90 34.86 -17.05
CA ARG A 331 -12.16 33.98 -18.18
C ARG A 331 -13.11 34.66 -19.17
N GLY A 332 -12.81 34.58 -20.47
CA GLY A 332 -13.64 35.20 -21.52
C GLY A 332 -15.11 34.71 -21.55
N THR A 333 -15.38 33.51 -21.05
CA THR A 333 -16.76 32.97 -20.92
C THR A 333 -17.49 33.46 -19.67
N GLY A 334 -16.78 34.01 -18.68
CA GLY A 334 -17.32 34.35 -17.36
C GLY A 334 -17.66 33.13 -16.49
N LEU A 335 -17.50 31.89 -16.98
CA LEU A 335 -17.95 30.67 -16.30
C LEU A 335 -16.78 29.89 -15.69
N LEU A 336 -17.01 29.29 -14.53
CA LEU A 336 -16.07 28.32 -13.95
C LEU A 336 -16.15 26.98 -14.69
N ALA A 337 -15.02 26.28 -14.76
CA ALA A 337 -14.99 24.87 -15.12
C ALA A 337 -15.72 24.03 -14.06
N ASN A 338 -16.17 22.83 -14.42
CA ASN A 338 -16.92 21.95 -13.50
C ASN A 338 -16.14 21.66 -12.20
N ILE A 339 -14.84 21.39 -12.29
CA ILE A 339 -14.00 21.17 -11.10
C ILE A 339 -13.91 22.41 -10.21
N GLU A 340 -13.80 23.60 -10.79
CA GLU A 340 -13.74 24.87 -10.07
C GLU A 340 -15.08 25.18 -9.39
N MET A 341 -16.20 24.89 -10.07
CA MET A 341 -17.54 25.02 -9.50
C MET A 341 -17.73 24.06 -8.34
N ASN A 342 -17.36 22.79 -8.49
CA ASN A 342 -17.44 21.78 -7.42
C ASN A 342 -16.64 22.21 -6.18
N VAL A 343 -15.46 22.82 -6.35
CA VAL A 343 -14.69 23.39 -5.23
C VAL A 343 -15.50 24.50 -4.55
N CYS A 344 -16.09 25.42 -5.31
CA CYS A 344 -16.90 26.49 -4.73
C CYS A 344 -18.16 25.97 -4.01
N ASP A 345 -18.82 24.97 -4.57
CA ASP A 345 -20.03 24.38 -4.00
C ASP A 345 -19.71 23.62 -2.71
N GLY A 346 -18.64 22.83 -2.69
CA GLY A 346 -18.17 22.17 -1.47
C GLY A 346 -17.78 23.17 -0.37
N LEU A 347 -17.17 24.31 -0.73
CA LEU A 347 -16.85 25.37 0.24
C LEU A 347 -18.09 26.14 0.75
N ARG A 348 -19.23 26.01 0.09
CA ARG A 348 -20.50 26.63 0.53
C ARG A 348 -21.40 25.66 1.30
N ASP A 349 -21.21 24.36 1.13
CA ASP A 349 -22.01 23.32 1.76
C ASP A 349 -21.70 23.16 3.26
N PRO A 350 -22.68 23.40 4.17
CA PRO A 350 -22.46 23.28 5.61
C PRO A 350 -21.99 21.88 6.05
N ALA A 351 -22.51 20.80 5.45
CA ALA A 351 -22.13 19.45 5.83
C ALA A 351 -20.68 19.13 5.42
N THR A 352 -20.25 19.56 4.22
CA THR A 352 -18.84 19.49 3.81
C THR A 352 -17.93 20.30 4.74
N LEU A 353 -18.36 21.50 5.17
CA LEU A 353 -17.62 22.30 6.15
C LEU A 353 -17.52 21.60 7.52
N THR A 354 -18.55 20.85 7.93
CA THR A 354 -18.50 19.99 9.13
C THR A 354 -17.41 18.95 9.02
N GLU A 355 -17.34 18.23 7.90
CA GLU A 355 -16.31 17.21 7.69
C GLU A 355 -14.89 17.81 7.63
N LEU A 356 -14.71 18.97 6.99
CA LEU A 356 -13.42 19.66 6.98
C LEU A 356 -13.01 20.04 8.41
N ALA A 357 -13.95 20.48 9.25
CA ALA A 357 -13.67 20.92 10.61
C ALA A 357 -13.21 19.74 11.46
N VAL A 358 -13.86 18.59 11.32
CA VAL A 358 -13.44 17.34 11.98
C VAL A 358 -12.02 16.94 11.58
N LEU A 359 -11.69 16.95 10.28
CA LEU A 359 -10.34 16.63 9.79
C LEU A 359 -9.30 17.61 10.32
N ALA A 360 -9.59 18.91 10.30
CA ALA A 360 -8.67 19.93 10.78
C ALA A 360 -8.42 19.81 12.30
N LEU A 361 -9.47 19.56 13.09
CA LEU A 361 -9.36 19.30 14.53
C LEU A 361 -8.55 18.03 14.83
N TYR A 362 -8.79 16.94 14.12
CA TYR A 362 -8.01 15.71 14.27
C TYR A 362 -6.54 15.91 13.91
N SER A 363 -6.26 16.70 12.86
CA SER A 363 -4.89 17.07 12.46
C SER A 363 -4.11 17.70 13.60
N GLU A 364 -4.70 18.75 14.19
CA GLU A 364 -4.09 19.54 15.24
C GLU A 364 -4.00 18.77 16.57
N ALA A 365 -5.01 17.95 16.89
CA ALA A 365 -5.08 17.21 18.15
C ALA A 365 -4.22 15.93 18.16
N VAL A 366 -4.14 15.22 17.03
CA VAL A 366 -3.55 13.87 16.96
C VAL A 366 -2.50 13.74 15.87
N SER A 367 -2.85 13.98 14.60
CA SER A 367 -1.97 13.63 13.47
C SER A 367 -0.62 14.34 13.54
N LYS A 368 -0.62 15.66 13.71
CA LYS A 368 0.61 16.47 13.78
C LYS A 368 1.49 16.13 14.99
N PRO A 369 0.98 16.11 16.24
CA PRO A 369 1.81 15.74 17.39
C PRO A 369 2.30 14.29 17.28
N TYR A 370 1.48 13.37 16.78
CA TYR A 370 1.90 11.99 16.54
C TYR A 370 3.02 11.89 15.50
N MET A 371 2.82 12.47 14.30
CA MET A 371 3.82 12.46 13.22
C MET A 371 5.13 13.13 13.66
N ARG A 372 5.06 14.22 14.42
CA ARG A 372 6.23 14.91 14.99
C ARG A 372 6.98 14.00 15.96
N TYR A 373 6.26 13.31 16.83
CA TYR A 373 6.86 12.39 17.80
C TYR A 373 7.56 11.24 17.10
N VAL A 374 6.87 10.49 16.23
CA VAL A 374 7.45 9.27 15.59
C VAL A 374 8.56 9.58 14.59
N ARG A 375 8.61 10.80 14.03
CA ARG A 375 9.74 11.29 13.21
C ARG A 375 10.90 11.84 14.05
N GLY A 376 10.79 11.83 15.37
CA GLY A 376 11.85 12.22 16.29
C GLY A 376 13.09 11.35 16.14
N SER A 377 14.27 11.94 16.33
CA SER A 377 15.54 11.22 16.28
C SER A 377 15.70 10.29 17.48
N GLY A 378 16.25 9.10 17.26
CA GLY A 378 16.63 8.19 18.35
C GLY A 378 15.47 7.37 18.93
N LEU A 379 14.33 7.30 18.26
CA LEU A 379 13.24 6.40 18.62
C LEU A 379 13.41 5.05 17.93
N ASN A 380 13.25 3.99 18.70
CA ASN A 380 13.10 2.63 18.20
C ASN A 380 11.62 2.28 18.13
N ALA A 381 11.16 1.75 16.99
CA ALA A 381 9.77 1.39 16.80
C ALA A 381 9.27 0.34 17.80
N LEU A 382 10.16 -0.52 18.29
CA LEU A 382 9.83 -1.58 19.27
C LEU A 382 9.39 -1.00 20.63
N ASP A 383 9.73 0.25 20.93
CA ASP A 383 9.40 0.91 22.20
C ASP A 383 8.13 1.77 22.13
N LEU A 384 7.44 1.79 20.98
CA LEU A 384 6.29 2.68 20.76
C LEU A 384 4.96 2.14 21.31
N GLY A 385 4.91 0.89 21.79
CA GLY A 385 3.66 0.28 22.27
C GLY A 385 2.92 1.13 23.31
N ALA A 386 3.64 1.63 24.34
CA ALA A 386 3.03 2.50 25.36
C ALA A 386 2.55 3.85 24.79
N TYR A 387 3.25 4.39 23.77
CA TYR A 387 2.83 5.62 23.11
C TYR A 387 1.57 5.40 22.27
N HIS A 388 1.45 4.26 21.59
CA HIS A 388 0.24 3.88 20.86
C HIS A 388 -0.95 3.65 21.80
N GLU A 389 -0.75 3.10 23.01
CA GLU A 389 -1.80 3.07 24.03
C GLU A 389 -2.26 4.47 24.44
N LYS A 390 -1.32 5.41 24.65
CA LYS A 390 -1.67 6.81 24.94
C LYS A 390 -2.49 7.45 23.82
N VAL A 391 -2.17 7.17 22.54
CA VAL A 391 -2.98 7.63 21.39
C VAL A 391 -4.40 7.08 21.46
N LYS A 392 -4.56 5.78 21.77
CA LYS A 392 -5.86 5.14 21.90
C LYS A 392 -6.69 5.68 23.06
N GLU A 393 -6.06 5.87 24.22
CA GLU A 393 -6.68 6.51 25.38
C GLU A 393 -7.14 7.92 25.07
N TYR A 394 -6.30 8.71 24.38
CA TYR A 394 -6.65 10.04 23.93
C TYR A 394 -7.86 10.04 22.98
N CYS A 395 -7.85 9.18 21.96
CA CYS A 395 -8.98 9.06 21.04
C CYS A 395 -10.28 8.67 21.75
N ARG A 396 -10.21 7.78 22.75
CA ARG A 396 -11.35 7.39 23.57
C ARG A 396 -11.88 8.55 24.41
N ALA A 397 -10.99 9.32 25.04
CA ALA A 397 -11.39 10.49 25.82
C ALA A 397 -12.13 11.53 24.97
N ILE A 398 -11.68 11.78 23.74
CA ILE A 398 -12.37 12.70 22.81
C ILE A 398 -13.69 12.13 22.29
N GLN A 399 -13.75 10.81 22.06
CA GLN A 399 -15.00 10.15 21.68
C GLN A 399 -16.06 10.30 22.79
N GLU A 400 -15.66 10.16 24.05
CA GLU A 400 -16.53 10.29 25.23
C GLU A 400 -16.92 11.75 25.52
N ASP A 401 -15.97 12.68 25.39
CA ASP A 401 -16.17 14.11 25.59
C ASP A 401 -15.47 14.94 24.49
N PRO A 402 -16.18 15.24 23.38
CA PRO A 402 -15.62 16.01 22.28
C PRO A 402 -15.36 17.49 22.64
N TYR A 403 -15.85 18.00 23.79
CA TYR A 403 -15.58 19.36 24.24
C TYR A 403 -14.11 19.57 24.67
N LEU A 404 -13.39 18.49 24.97
CA LEU A 404 -11.98 18.53 25.39
C LEU A 404 -11.07 19.21 24.36
N ILE A 405 -11.33 19.01 23.05
CA ILE A 405 -10.59 19.68 21.97
C ILE A 405 -10.95 21.16 21.85
N MET A 406 -12.21 21.52 22.15
CA MET A 406 -12.75 22.86 21.89
C MET A 406 -12.51 23.85 23.05
N GLY A 407 -12.33 23.36 24.28
CA GLY A 407 -12.38 24.18 25.50
C GLY A 407 -11.05 24.57 26.16
N SER A 408 -9.91 23.96 25.82
CA SER A 408 -8.65 24.18 26.56
C SER A 408 -7.40 24.09 25.69
N SER A 409 -6.30 24.73 26.11
CA SER A 409 -4.97 24.59 25.51
C SER A 409 -4.32 23.21 25.74
N THR A 410 -5.06 22.25 26.31
CA THR A 410 -4.63 20.87 26.60
C THR A 410 -5.25 19.83 25.67
N GLY A 411 -5.98 20.25 24.63
CA GLY A 411 -6.62 19.37 23.63
C GLY A 411 -5.65 18.77 22.59
N VAL A 412 -4.35 18.72 22.87
CA VAL A 412 -3.34 18.12 21.99
C VAL A 412 -2.85 16.83 22.65
N LEU A 413 -2.63 15.77 21.87
CA LEU A 413 -2.15 14.46 22.35
C LEU A 413 -0.91 14.55 23.28
N ASP A 414 0.00 15.48 23.01
CA ASP A 414 1.21 15.70 23.79
C ASP A 414 1.07 16.77 24.90
N GLY A 415 -0.12 17.37 25.05
CA GLY A 415 -0.38 18.49 25.95
C GLY A 415 0.32 19.79 25.53
N GLY A 416 0.85 19.85 24.31
CA GLY A 416 1.53 21.00 23.74
C GLY A 416 0.57 22.09 23.26
N LYS A 417 1.12 23.07 22.54
CA LYS A 417 0.34 24.13 21.90
C LYS A 417 -0.18 23.65 20.54
N TRP A 418 -1.35 24.15 20.15
CA TRP A 418 -1.84 24.07 18.78
C TRP A 418 -0.79 24.59 17.81
N GLU A 419 -0.53 23.84 16.73
CA GLU A 419 0.42 24.27 15.70
C GLU A 419 -0.18 25.44 14.91
N ARG A 420 -1.49 25.37 14.68
CA ARG A 420 -2.28 26.43 14.03
C ARG A 420 -3.49 26.82 14.88
N PRO A 421 -3.30 27.71 15.89
CA PRO A 421 -4.38 28.23 16.73
C PRO A 421 -5.48 28.95 15.94
N ASP A 422 -5.15 29.48 14.75
CA ASP A 422 -6.09 30.08 13.80
C ASP A 422 -7.18 29.10 13.35
N ILE A 423 -6.85 27.81 13.18
CA ILE A 423 -7.83 26.77 12.83
C ILE A 423 -8.84 26.61 13.96
N ILE A 424 -8.36 26.47 15.20
CA ILE A 424 -9.21 26.28 16.37
C ILE A 424 -10.16 27.48 16.52
N LYS A 425 -9.63 28.69 16.32
CA LYS A 425 -10.44 29.91 16.29
C LYS A 425 -11.48 29.88 15.16
N ALA A 426 -11.08 29.53 13.94
CA ALA A 426 -11.97 29.48 12.78
C ALA A 426 -13.11 28.45 12.97
N VAL A 427 -12.82 27.28 13.54
CA VAL A 427 -13.84 26.26 13.86
C VAL A 427 -14.76 26.75 14.98
N ASN A 428 -14.23 27.37 16.02
CA ASN A 428 -15.03 27.96 17.11
C ASN A 428 -15.98 29.05 16.61
N GLU A 429 -15.49 29.98 15.80
CA GLU A 429 -16.29 31.06 15.21
C GLU A 429 -17.41 30.52 14.31
N ARG A 430 -17.12 29.46 13.55
CA ARG A 430 -18.07 28.83 12.63
C ARG A 430 -18.94 27.74 13.26
N SER A 431 -18.73 27.39 14.53
CA SER A 431 -19.45 26.31 15.22
C SER A 431 -20.98 26.47 15.18
N LYS A 432 -21.48 27.69 15.03
CA LYS A 432 -22.91 28.01 14.87
C LYS A 432 -23.45 27.71 13.47
N ASP A 433 -22.60 27.82 12.45
CA ASP A 433 -22.94 27.65 11.04
C ASP A 433 -22.65 26.23 10.52
N ILE A 434 -21.99 25.42 11.35
CA ILE A 434 -21.55 24.05 11.05
C ILE A 434 -22.35 23.09 11.93
N PRO A 435 -23.57 22.68 11.52
CA PRO A 435 -24.41 21.82 12.34
C PRO A 435 -23.77 20.43 12.50
N HIS A 436 -24.04 19.81 13.66
CA HIS A 436 -23.65 18.44 13.98
C HIS A 436 -22.14 18.16 14.14
N LEU A 437 -21.29 19.19 14.22
CA LEU A 437 -19.84 19.07 14.42
C LEU A 437 -19.46 18.04 15.51
N TYR A 438 -20.03 18.17 16.70
CA TYR A 438 -19.72 17.25 17.81
C TYR A 438 -20.12 15.80 17.52
N LYS A 439 -21.25 15.57 16.84
CA LYS A 439 -21.68 14.21 16.49
C LYS A 439 -20.72 13.57 15.49
N MET A 440 -20.31 14.34 14.48
CA MET A 440 -19.35 13.90 13.47
C MET A 440 -17.96 13.70 14.06
N LEU A 441 -17.54 14.55 15.01
CA LEU A 441 -16.28 14.40 15.74
C LEU A 441 -16.27 13.11 16.56
N THR A 442 -17.32 12.83 17.34
CA THR A 442 -17.46 11.57 18.09
C THR A 442 -17.40 10.35 17.17
N ALA A 443 -18.13 10.36 16.05
CA ALA A 443 -18.10 9.26 15.08
C ALA A 443 -16.72 9.07 14.45
N PHE A 444 -16.04 10.16 14.08
CA PHE A 444 -14.70 10.12 13.54
C PHE A 444 -13.70 9.52 14.52
N PHE A 445 -13.68 10.00 15.77
CA PHE A 445 -12.77 9.48 16.79
C PHE A 445 -13.06 8.02 17.15
N GLY A 446 -14.32 7.59 17.13
CA GLY A 446 -14.69 6.18 17.27
C GLY A 446 -14.16 5.31 16.12
N GLY A 447 -14.20 5.81 14.88
CA GLY A 447 -13.62 5.15 13.71
C GLY A 447 -12.09 5.09 13.73
N ALA A 448 -11.46 6.20 14.12
CA ALA A 448 -10.01 6.30 14.28
C ALA A 448 -9.52 5.35 15.38
N LEU A 449 -10.19 5.31 16.54
CA LEU A 449 -9.85 4.40 17.66
C LEU A 449 -9.86 2.93 17.24
N LYS A 450 -10.94 2.47 16.61
CA LYS A 450 -11.02 1.09 16.07
C LYS A 450 -9.88 0.77 15.12
N THR A 451 -9.44 1.78 14.35
CA THR A 451 -8.36 1.61 13.39
C THR A 451 -7.00 1.61 14.08
N TRP A 452 -6.77 2.45 15.09
CA TRP A 452 -5.59 2.37 15.94
C TRP A 452 -5.48 0.99 16.61
N ASP A 453 -6.57 0.43 17.12
CA ASP A 453 -6.58 -0.93 17.69
C ASP A 453 -6.12 -1.97 16.64
N ARG A 454 -6.63 -1.89 15.41
CA ARG A 454 -6.25 -2.82 14.32
C ARG A 454 -4.80 -2.65 13.86
N PHE A 455 -4.32 -1.41 13.75
CA PHE A 455 -2.99 -1.11 13.19
C PHE A 455 -1.89 -1.02 14.24
N THR A 456 -2.16 -1.41 15.48
CA THR A 456 -1.15 -1.49 16.57
C THR A 456 -1.09 -2.90 17.20
N GLN A 457 -1.66 -3.90 16.53
CA GLN A 457 -1.70 -5.29 17.02
C GLN A 457 -0.31 -5.92 17.23
N GLU A 458 0.71 -5.44 16.52
CA GLU A 458 2.10 -5.85 16.74
C GLU A 458 2.63 -5.47 18.13
N PHE A 459 1.93 -4.60 18.87
CA PHE A 459 2.20 -4.24 20.27
C PHE A 459 1.17 -4.82 21.25
N SER A 460 0.40 -5.83 20.85
CA SER A 460 -0.48 -6.54 21.78
C SER A 460 0.31 -7.30 22.85
N ARG A 461 -0.31 -7.64 23.98
CA ARG A 461 0.38 -8.36 25.07
C ARG A 461 0.97 -9.71 24.65
N GLU A 462 0.36 -10.34 23.66
CA GLU A 462 0.75 -11.64 23.13
C GLU A 462 1.74 -11.53 21.95
N SER A 463 2.10 -10.31 21.53
CA SER A 463 2.99 -10.11 20.39
C SER A 463 4.45 -10.45 20.71
N THR A 464 5.19 -10.84 19.65
CA THR A 464 6.64 -11.07 19.71
C THR A 464 7.41 -9.91 20.35
N ILE A 465 6.99 -8.67 20.12
CA ILE A 465 7.66 -7.47 20.64
C ILE A 465 7.49 -7.35 22.16
N ASN A 466 6.29 -7.62 22.68
CA ASN A 466 6.00 -7.50 24.12
C ASN A 466 6.47 -8.71 24.93
N GLN A 467 6.47 -9.90 24.33
CA GLN A 467 6.95 -11.11 24.98
C GLN A 467 8.48 -11.18 25.03
N ALA A 468 9.19 -10.43 24.18
CA ALA A 468 10.63 -10.42 24.15
C ALA A 468 11.26 -9.89 25.45
N SER A 469 12.33 -10.54 25.87
CA SER A 469 13.16 -10.05 26.96
C SER A 469 13.74 -8.68 26.64
N SER A 470 13.94 -7.85 27.67
CA SER A 470 14.51 -6.51 27.51
C SER A 470 15.89 -6.55 26.84
N LYS A 471 16.67 -7.62 27.07
CA LYS A 471 17.98 -7.83 26.46
C LYS A 471 17.87 -8.05 24.95
N VAL A 472 17.01 -8.97 24.49
CA VAL A 472 16.84 -9.24 23.05
C VAL A 472 16.25 -8.03 22.35
N ARG A 473 15.24 -7.39 22.95
CA ARG A 473 14.60 -6.18 22.39
C ARG A 473 15.59 -5.02 22.21
N ALA A 474 16.50 -4.81 23.16
CA ALA A 474 17.50 -3.73 23.10
C ALA A 474 18.52 -3.88 21.96
N ARG A 475 18.66 -5.08 21.37
CA ARG A 475 19.62 -5.35 20.29
C ARG A 475 19.06 -5.09 18.89
N VAL A 476 17.75 -4.93 18.77
CA VAL A 476 17.05 -4.77 17.49
C VAL A 476 16.60 -3.35 17.31
N TRP A 477 16.87 -2.78 16.14
CA TRP A 477 16.53 -1.39 15.85
C TRP A 477 15.66 -1.28 14.60
N ASN A 478 14.39 -0.94 14.79
CA ASN A 478 13.48 -0.62 13.70
C ASN A 478 13.18 0.88 13.72
N ASN A 479 13.21 1.51 12.55
CA ASN A 479 12.77 2.90 12.46
C ASN A 479 11.24 2.97 12.62
N PRO A 480 10.72 3.98 13.35
CA PRO A 480 9.29 4.21 13.45
C PRO A 480 8.60 4.42 12.09
N THR A 481 9.30 5.00 11.12
CA THR A 481 8.78 5.33 9.79
C THR A 481 9.63 4.69 8.68
N ASN A 482 9.02 4.46 7.52
CA ASN A 482 9.72 4.05 6.29
C ASN A 482 10.28 5.26 5.50
N ASP A 483 10.32 6.46 6.09
CA ASP A 483 10.72 7.71 5.42
C ASP A 483 12.10 7.59 4.74
N ALA A 484 13.00 6.76 5.28
CA ALA A 484 14.31 6.50 4.69
C ALA A 484 14.23 5.76 3.34
N SER A 485 13.36 4.76 3.24
CA SER A 485 13.11 3.99 2.01
C SER A 485 12.38 4.86 0.99
N GLU A 486 11.31 5.55 1.39
CA GLU A 486 10.58 6.49 0.53
C GLU A 486 11.51 7.61 0.03
N GLY A 487 12.36 8.14 0.89
CA GLY A 487 13.37 9.13 0.54
C GLY A 487 14.39 8.62 -0.48
N ALA A 488 14.81 7.36 -0.38
CA ALA A 488 15.69 6.73 -1.36
C ALA A 488 15.01 6.59 -2.73
N LEU A 489 13.74 6.17 -2.75
CA LEU A 489 12.92 6.08 -3.98
C LEU A 489 12.69 7.47 -4.60
N GLY A 490 12.36 8.46 -3.77
CA GLY A 490 12.20 9.85 -4.18
C GLY A 490 13.49 10.44 -4.77
N GLN A 491 14.64 10.16 -4.16
CA GLN A 491 15.95 10.52 -4.69
C GLN A 491 16.19 9.85 -6.04
N ALA A 492 15.90 8.55 -6.17
CA ALA A 492 16.08 7.82 -7.42
C ALA A 492 15.22 8.42 -8.54
N ARG A 493 13.95 8.73 -8.27
CA ARG A 493 13.03 9.41 -9.20
C ARG A 493 13.61 10.75 -9.68
N GLN A 494 14.11 11.58 -8.76
CA GLN A 494 14.71 12.87 -9.10
C GLN A 494 15.97 12.73 -9.96
N MET A 495 16.84 11.76 -9.65
CA MET A 495 18.03 11.49 -10.45
C MET A 495 17.68 11.03 -11.87
N ILE A 496 16.69 10.15 -12.02
CA ILE A 496 16.21 9.67 -13.34
C ILE A 496 15.58 10.82 -14.14
N ARG A 497 14.87 11.75 -13.49
CA ARG A 497 14.32 12.95 -14.15
C ARG A 497 15.42 13.86 -14.67
N ARG A 498 16.46 14.13 -13.87
CA ARG A 498 17.56 15.05 -14.21
C ARG A 498 18.58 14.44 -15.17
N MET A 499 18.80 13.13 -15.09
CA MET A 499 19.78 12.39 -15.89
C MET A 499 19.13 11.14 -16.50
N PRO A 500 18.30 11.26 -17.55
CA PRO A 500 17.54 10.12 -18.09
C PRO A 500 18.39 8.96 -18.61
N ALA A 501 19.64 9.24 -18.99
CA ALA A 501 20.60 8.24 -19.47
C ALA A 501 21.46 7.60 -18.36
N ILE A 502 21.27 7.98 -17.09
CA ILE A 502 22.02 7.39 -15.98
C ILE A 502 21.66 5.91 -15.83
N THR A 503 22.67 5.05 -15.73
CA THR A 503 22.45 3.62 -15.49
C THR A 503 22.08 3.37 -14.03
N GLU A 504 21.45 2.21 -13.75
CA GLU A 504 21.12 1.83 -12.37
C GLU A 504 22.40 1.73 -11.53
N ASN A 505 23.43 1.07 -12.05
CA ASN A 505 24.70 0.90 -11.38
C ASN A 505 25.37 2.24 -11.03
N GLN A 506 25.42 3.20 -11.97
CA GLN A 506 25.99 4.53 -11.71
C GLN A 506 25.19 5.31 -10.67
N ARG A 507 23.85 5.25 -10.74
CA ARG A 507 22.98 5.92 -9.78
C ARG A 507 23.20 5.36 -8.38
N ASN A 508 23.14 4.03 -8.23
CA ASN A 508 23.36 3.37 -6.95
C ASN A 508 24.77 3.63 -6.42
N GLY A 509 25.81 3.50 -7.26
CA GLY A 509 27.20 3.78 -6.86
C GLY A 509 27.37 5.18 -6.24
N ARG A 510 26.80 6.23 -6.84
CA ARG A 510 26.84 7.60 -6.29
C ARG A 510 26.13 7.72 -4.94
N VAL A 511 24.96 7.09 -4.80
CA VAL A 511 24.16 7.14 -3.57
C VAL A 511 24.85 6.36 -2.45
N LEU A 512 25.32 5.14 -2.73
CA LEU A 512 26.04 4.30 -1.77
C LEU A 512 27.31 4.99 -1.30
N TRP A 513 28.10 5.57 -2.21
CA TRP A 513 29.33 6.29 -1.87
C TRP A 513 29.10 7.38 -0.83
N ALA A 514 28.06 8.19 -1.02
CA ALA A 514 27.70 9.27 -0.12
C ALA A 514 27.03 8.79 1.17
N LYS A 515 26.00 7.95 1.07
CA LYS A 515 25.15 7.56 2.21
C LYS A 515 25.81 6.53 3.14
N ASN A 516 26.63 5.64 2.60
CA ASN A 516 27.35 4.64 3.40
C ASN A 516 28.72 5.13 3.89
N LYS A 517 29.06 6.41 3.64
CA LYS A 517 30.38 7.00 3.98
C LYS A 517 31.54 6.18 3.41
N THR A 518 31.39 5.70 2.17
CA THR A 518 32.34 4.75 1.57
C THR A 518 33.75 5.33 1.45
N GLN A 519 33.90 6.64 1.22
CA GLN A 519 35.23 7.29 1.22
C GLN A 519 35.99 7.04 2.52
N HIS A 520 35.36 7.24 3.68
CA HIS A 520 36.00 7.00 4.97
C HIS A 520 36.42 5.54 5.14
N PHE A 521 35.60 4.60 4.67
CA PHE A 521 35.95 3.17 4.70
C PHE A 521 37.16 2.87 3.80
N VAL A 522 37.18 3.43 2.59
CA VAL A 522 38.31 3.28 1.66
C VAL A 522 39.58 3.83 2.29
N ASP A 523 39.55 5.07 2.80
CA ASP A 523 40.72 5.72 3.40
C ASP A 523 41.26 4.95 4.61
N ALA A 524 40.39 4.29 5.37
CA ALA A 524 40.77 3.57 6.58
C ALA A 524 41.26 2.13 6.32
N HIS A 525 40.78 1.47 5.25
CA HIS A 525 40.95 0.02 5.10
C HIS A 525 41.58 -0.42 3.78
N PHE A 526 41.59 0.39 2.73
CA PHE A 526 42.10 -0.06 1.44
C PHE A 526 43.63 -0.05 1.40
N SER A 527 44.19 -1.16 0.92
CA SER A 527 45.55 -1.23 0.41
C SER A 527 45.59 -0.96 -1.10
N GLU A 528 46.80 -0.85 -1.68
CA GLU A 528 46.93 -0.73 -3.14
C GLU A 528 46.37 -1.96 -3.88
N ALA A 529 46.43 -3.15 -3.26
CA ALA A 529 45.83 -4.36 -3.82
C ALA A 529 44.31 -4.25 -3.91
N ASP A 530 43.66 -3.63 -2.92
CA ASP A 530 42.21 -3.41 -2.90
C ASP A 530 41.79 -2.37 -3.95
N HIS A 531 42.58 -1.30 -4.07
CA HIS A 531 42.38 -0.34 -5.15
C HIS A 531 42.53 -0.99 -6.53
N ALA A 532 43.54 -1.82 -6.74
CA ALA A 532 43.74 -2.56 -7.99
C ALA A 532 42.57 -3.53 -8.27
N PHE A 533 42.10 -4.24 -7.25
CA PHE A 533 40.97 -5.14 -7.35
C PHE A 533 39.69 -4.40 -7.76
N VAL A 534 39.31 -3.33 -7.06
CA VAL A 534 38.08 -2.57 -7.35
C VAL A 534 38.14 -1.95 -8.75
N ARG A 535 39.29 -1.44 -9.20
CA ARG A 535 39.47 -0.96 -10.58
C ARG A 535 39.28 -2.08 -11.61
N SER A 536 39.79 -3.28 -11.34
CA SER A 536 39.60 -4.45 -12.20
C SER A 536 38.13 -4.87 -12.26
N GLU A 537 37.48 -4.95 -11.11
CA GLU A 537 36.10 -5.36 -10.98
C GLU A 537 35.13 -4.36 -11.63
N ALA A 538 35.39 -3.06 -11.49
CA ALA A 538 34.60 -2.01 -12.17
C ALA A 538 34.64 -2.22 -13.70
N ARG A 539 35.83 -2.45 -14.28
CA ARG A 539 35.97 -2.76 -15.71
C ARG A 539 35.24 -4.05 -16.11
N ARG A 540 35.27 -5.08 -15.26
CA ARG A 540 34.54 -6.33 -15.48
C ARG A 540 33.03 -6.10 -15.52
N ILE A 541 32.50 -5.31 -14.57
CA ILE A 541 31.07 -4.98 -14.51
C ILE A 541 30.66 -4.17 -15.73
N ASP A 542 31.44 -3.16 -16.11
CA ASP A 542 31.17 -2.34 -17.30
C ASP A 542 31.17 -3.19 -18.59
N ALA A 543 32.07 -4.17 -18.69
CA ALA A 543 32.15 -5.10 -19.82
C ALA A 543 31.08 -6.20 -19.82
N SER A 544 30.42 -6.47 -18.68
CA SER A 544 29.52 -7.62 -18.52
C SER A 544 28.17 -7.49 -19.21
N GLY A 545 27.80 -6.28 -19.66
CA GLY A 545 26.45 -6.02 -20.18
C GLY A 545 25.36 -6.12 -19.11
N HIS A 546 25.71 -5.97 -17.82
CA HIS A 546 24.78 -6.09 -16.68
C HIS A 546 23.47 -5.30 -16.87
N GLU A 547 23.56 -4.05 -17.30
CA GLU A 547 22.39 -3.19 -17.56
C GLU A 547 21.49 -3.73 -18.69
N LYS A 548 22.08 -4.37 -19.71
CA LYS A 548 21.30 -5.03 -20.77
C LYS A 548 20.55 -6.24 -20.21
N ALA A 549 21.20 -7.03 -19.33
CA ALA A 549 20.56 -8.16 -18.68
C ALA A 549 19.38 -7.75 -17.78
N ILE A 550 19.51 -6.64 -17.04
CA ILE A 550 18.39 -6.07 -16.26
C ILE A 550 17.21 -5.74 -17.19
N ARG A 551 17.47 -5.00 -18.28
CA ARG A 551 16.42 -4.65 -19.27
C ARG A 551 15.76 -5.88 -19.88
N THR A 552 16.54 -6.89 -20.27
CA THR A 552 16.00 -8.15 -20.81
C THR A 552 15.10 -8.87 -19.82
N ARG A 553 15.50 -8.94 -18.53
CA ARG A 553 14.66 -9.54 -17.48
C ARG A 553 13.33 -8.78 -17.32
N GLN A 554 13.36 -7.45 -17.38
CA GLN A 554 12.15 -6.63 -17.30
C GLN A 554 11.21 -6.88 -18.49
N THR A 555 11.75 -6.96 -19.71
CA THR A 555 10.96 -7.29 -20.90
C THR A 555 10.32 -8.66 -20.79
N GLN A 556 11.09 -9.68 -20.39
CA GLN A 556 10.56 -11.04 -20.21
C GLN A 556 9.44 -11.10 -19.17
N ALA A 557 9.62 -10.43 -18.02
CA ALA A 557 8.60 -10.37 -16.99
C ALA A 557 7.33 -9.62 -17.46
N PHE A 558 7.49 -8.57 -18.26
CA PHE A 558 6.38 -7.84 -18.86
C PHE A 558 5.60 -8.71 -19.85
N GLU A 559 6.29 -9.40 -20.75
CA GLU A 559 5.68 -10.33 -21.73
C GLU A 559 4.93 -11.47 -21.02
N GLN A 560 5.53 -12.07 -19.99
CA GLN A 560 4.87 -13.09 -19.18
C GLN A 560 3.57 -12.56 -18.57
N ARG A 561 3.60 -11.37 -17.96
CA ARG A 561 2.40 -10.75 -17.37
C ARG A 561 1.34 -10.43 -18.42
N ALA A 562 1.75 -10.00 -19.61
CA ALA A 562 0.83 -9.75 -20.72
C ALA A 562 0.08 -11.04 -21.11
N ASN A 563 0.81 -12.14 -21.27
CA ASN A 563 0.25 -13.46 -21.60
C ASN A 563 -0.69 -13.96 -20.50
N GLU A 564 -0.30 -13.88 -19.22
CA GLU A 564 -1.13 -14.26 -18.09
C GLU A 564 -2.44 -13.45 -18.02
N ASN A 565 -2.37 -12.16 -18.34
CA ASN A 565 -3.55 -11.29 -18.38
C ASN A 565 -4.46 -11.59 -19.59
N GLU A 566 -3.89 -11.96 -20.73
CA GLU A 566 -4.67 -12.46 -21.89
C GLU A 566 -5.39 -13.75 -21.55
N GLU A 567 -4.71 -14.72 -20.95
CA GLU A 567 -5.34 -15.96 -20.49
C GLU A 567 -6.45 -15.68 -19.48
N ARG A 568 -6.22 -14.78 -18.52
CA ARG A 568 -7.22 -14.40 -17.52
C ARG A 568 -8.44 -13.75 -18.16
N ARG A 569 -8.23 -12.85 -19.13
CA ARG A 569 -9.31 -12.23 -19.92
C ARG A 569 -10.08 -13.28 -20.73
N ALA A 570 -9.39 -14.23 -21.38
CA ALA A 570 -10.01 -15.31 -22.11
C ALA A 570 -10.84 -16.22 -21.20
N ARG A 571 -10.30 -16.63 -20.04
CA ARG A 571 -11.04 -17.41 -19.02
C ARG A 571 -12.26 -16.66 -18.49
N TYR A 572 -12.13 -15.35 -18.26
CA TYR A 572 -13.25 -14.50 -17.84
C TYR A 572 -14.34 -14.40 -18.92
N GLN A 573 -13.97 -14.13 -20.16
CA GLN A 573 -14.91 -14.07 -21.29
C GLN A 573 -15.59 -15.42 -21.54
N ALA A 574 -14.83 -16.53 -21.45
CA ALA A 574 -15.38 -17.88 -21.54
C ALA A 574 -16.42 -18.11 -20.43
N ARG A 575 -16.09 -17.82 -19.16
CA ARG A 575 -17.03 -17.92 -18.03
C ARG A 575 -18.26 -17.03 -18.22
N LYS A 576 -18.09 -15.80 -18.70
CA LYS A 576 -19.19 -14.87 -18.99
C LYS A 576 -20.09 -15.41 -20.09
N SER A 577 -19.52 -15.89 -21.21
CA SER A 577 -20.26 -16.46 -22.32
C SER A 577 -21.03 -17.73 -21.95
N THR A 578 -20.45 -18.59 -21.10
CA THR A 578 -21.11 -19.81 -20.59
C THR A 578 -22.26 -19.44 -19.67
N LYS A 579 -22.08 -18.46 -18.77
CA LYS A 579 -23.17 -17.94 -17.93
C LYS A 579 -24.30 -17.34 -18.78
N GLN A 580 -23.98 -16.53 -19.78
CA GLN A 580 -24.96 -15.95 -20.70
C GLN A 580 -25.72 -17.02 -21.49
N ARG A 581 -25.03 -18.05 -22.02
CA ARG A 581 -25.68 -19.17 -22.70
C ARG A 581 -26.59 -19.98 -21.77
N ALA A 582 -26.15 -20.24 -20.55
CA ALA A 582 -26.98 -20.91 -19.54
C ALA A 582 -28.23 -20.09 -19.20
N LEU A 583 -28.10 -18.78 -19.04
CA LEU A 583 -29.21 -17.86 -18.77
C LEU A 583 -30.15 -17.68 -19.97
N ALA A 584 -29.65 -17.72 -21.21
CA ALA A 584 -30.48 -17.68 -22.41
C ALA A 584 -31.47 -18.85 -22.48
N GLY A 585 -31.08 -20.03 -21.96
CA GLY A 585 -31.94 -21.22 -21.89
C GLY A 585 -32.95 -21.24 -20.73
N VAL A 586 -32.90 -20.27 -19.81
CA VAL A 586 -33.86 -20.20 -18.69
C VAL A 586 -35.13 -19.49 -19.14
N GLN A 587 -36.25 -20.23 -19.14
CA GLN A 587 -37.58 -19.67 -19.39
C GLN A 587 -38.16 -19.07 -18.10
N LEU A 588 -38.57 -17.80 -18.14
CA LEU A 588 -39.20 -17.15 -16.99
C LEU A 588 -40.61 -17.69 -16.76
N LEU A 589 -40.95 -17.97 -15.50
CA LEU A 589 -42.28 -18.43 -15.12
C LEU A 589 -43.21 -17.23 -14.86
N ILE A 590 -43.55 -16.51 -15.93
CA ILE A 590 -44.20 -15.19 -15.90
C ILE A 590 -45.51 -15.15 -15.08
N ASN A 591 -46.22 -16.28 -14.94
CA ASN A 591 -47.49 -16.39 -14.22
C ASN A 591 -47.44 -17.37 -13.02
N ALA A 592 -46.26 -17.71 -12.50
CA ALA A 592 -46.16 -18.61 -11.36
C ALA A 592 -46.72 -17.97 -10.09
N THR A 593 -47.62 -18.69 -9.41
CA THR A 593 -48.07 -18.29 -8.08
C THR A 593 -46.97 -18.54 -7.04
N ARG A 594 -47.12 -17.95 -5.86
CA ARG A 594 -46.21 -18.22 -4.73
C ARG A 594 -46.10 -19.73 -4.43
N GLU A 595 -47.21 -20.46 -4.50
CA GLU A 595 -47.24 -21.91 -4.28
C GLU A 595 -46.46 -22.69 -5.37
N ASP A 596 -46.44 -22.20 -6.61
CA ASP A 596 -45.68 -22.82 -7.69
C ASP A 596 -44.18 -22.58 -7.54
N LEU A 597 -43.79 -21.39 -7.08
CA LEU A 597 -42.38 -21.06 -6.79
C LEU A 597 -41.85 -21.81 -5.56
N GLU A 598 -42.70 -22.13 -4.58
CA GLU A 598 -42.31 -22.93 -3.41
C GLU A 598 -41.96 -24.38 -3.76
N LYS A 599 -42.52 -24.92 -4.85
CA LYS A 599 -42.22 -26.27 -5.37
C LYS A 599 -40.87 -26.35 -6.10
N LEU A 600 -40.29 -25.23 -6.51
CA LEU A 600 -39.00 -25.18 -7.21
C LEU A 600 -37.82 -25.52 -6.30
N THR A 601 -36.73 -26.03 -6.89
CA THR A 601 -35.47 -26.18 -6.16
C THR A 601 -34.81 -24.81 -5.94
N VAL A 602 -33.90 -24.70 -4.96
CA VAL A 602 -33.11 -23.47 -4.75
C VAL A 602 -32.34 -23.08 -6.02
N LYS A 603 -31.86 -24.07 -6.78
CA LYS A 603 -31.13 -23.88 -8.03
C LYS A 603 -32.02 -23.27 -9.11
N ASP A 604 -33.27 -23.71 -9.22
CA ASP A 604 -34.22 -23.17 -10.19
C ASP A 604 -34.62 -21.74 -9.83
N LEU A 605 -34.82 -21.46 -8.53
CA LEU A 605 -35.07 -20.10 -8.04
C LEU A 605 -33.88 -19.17 -8.32
N ASP A 606 -32.64 -19.65 -8.13
CA ASP A 606 -31.43 -18.89 -8.46
C ASP A 606 -31.35 -18.57 -9.96
N HIS A 607 -31.73 -19.50 -10.84
CA HIS A 607 -31.81 -19.27 -12.27
C HIS A 607 -32.88 -18.22 -12.64
N GLN A 608 -34.07 -18.28 -12.02
CA GLN A 608 -35.12 -17.26 -12.21
C GLN A 608 -34.64 -15.88 -11.73
N ILE A 609 -33.97 -15.80 -10.58
CA ILE A 609 -33.37 -14.56 -10.06
C ILE A 609 -32.34 -14.01 -11.04
N ASP A 610 -31.36 -14.82 -11.45
CA ASP A 610 -30.31 -14.36 -12.36
C ASP A 610 -30.89 -13.93 -13.72
N LYS A 611 -31.95 -14.58 -14.20
CA LYS A 611 -32.64 -14.23 -15.46
C LYS A 611 -33.44 -12.92 -15.34
N LEU A 612 -34.17 -12.72 -14.25
CA LEU A 612 -34.90 -11.48 -13.96
C LEU A 612 -33.96 -10.29 -13.77
N ARG A 613 -32.73 -10.54 -13.30
CA ARG A 613 -31.68 -9.53 -13.20
C ARG A 613 -31.10 -9.08 -14.54
N GLU A 614 -31.35 -9.80 -15.64
CA GLU A 614 -31.02 -9.30 -16.98
C GLU A 614 -31.93 -8.13 -17.40
N SER A 615 -33.18 -8.10 -16.89
CA SER A 615 -34.17 -7.06 -17.24
C SER A 615 -34.37 -6.01 -16.14
N SER A 616 -34.02 -6.30 -14.88
CA SER A 616 -34.13 -5.34 -13.77
C SER A 616 -33.09 -5.56 -12.68
N ASN A 617 -32.32 -4.52 -12.36
CA ASN A 617 -31.37 -4.51 -11.24
C ASN A 617 -32.06 -4.41 -9.86
N LEU A 618 -33.39 -4.25 -9.81
CA LEU A 618 -34.16 -4.17 -8.56
C LEU A 618 -34.36 -5.53 -7.88
N VAL A 619 -34.04 -6.63 -8.59
CA VAL A 619 -34.09 -7.97 -8.01
C VAL A 619 -32.80 -8.22 -7.20
N PRO A 620 -32.89 -8.51 -5.89
CA PRO A 620 -31.73 -8.76 -5.06
C PRO A 620 -30.87 -9.90 -5.61
N ALA A 621 -29.54 -9.79 -5.47
CA ALA A 621 -28.64 -10.85 -5.90
C ALA A 621 -28.90 -12.14 -5.11
N LYS A 622 -28.80 -13.29 -5.77
CA LYS A 622 -29.00 -14.59 -5.09
C LYS A 622 -28.08 -14.82 -3.88
N THR A 623 -26.93 -14.13 -3.82
CA THR A 623 -25.97 -14.18 -2.70
C THR A 623 -26.47 -13.45 -1.45
N THR A 624 -27.38 -12.48 -1.58
CA THR A 624 -27.98 -11.75 -0.44
C THR A 624 -29.20 -12.47 0.13
N LEU A 625 -29.80 -13.38 -0.63
CA LEU A 625 -30.97 -14.17 -0.25
C LEU A 625 -30.51 -15.53 0.28
N ARG A 626 -30.38 -15.66 1.60
CA ARG A 626 -29.81 -16.85 2.26
C ARG A 626 -30.82 -17.98 2.37
N LYS A 627 -32.11 -17.66 2.53
CA LYS A 627 -33.17 -18.66 2.72
C LYS A 627 -33.98 -18.86 1.44
N LYS A 628 -34.47 -20.09 1.23
CA LYS A 628 -35.35 -20.42 0.08
C LYS A 628 -36.60 -19.52 0.04
N ALA A 629 -37.21 -19.23 1.20
CA ALA A 629 -38.38 -18.37 1.29
C ALA A 629 -38.11 -16.92 0.81
N GLU A 630 -36.91 -16.39 1.09
CA GLU A 630 -36.49 -15.05 0.63
C GLU A 630 -36.33 -15.03 -0.90
N LYS A 631 -35.78 -16.10 -1.48
CA LYS A 631 -35.66 -16.29 -2.94
C LYS A 631 -37.03 -16.35 -3.62
N VAL A 632 -37.96 -17.13 -3.06
CA VAL A 632 -39.36 -17.18 -3.55
C VAL A 632 -40.01 -15.80 -3.51
N ALA A 633 -39.89 -15.07 -2.40
CA ALA A 633 -40.47 -13.74 -2.26
C ALA A 633 -39.88 -12.74 -3.27
N ALA A 634 -38.57 -12.78 -3.48
CA ALA A 634 -37.88 -11.92 -4.45
C ALA A 634 -38.32 -12.19 -5.90
N VAL A 635 -38.41 -13.46 -6.30
CA VAL A 635 -38.89 -13.86 -7.63
C VAL A 635 -40.35 -13.47 -7.82
N HIS A 636 -41.22 -13.78 -6.87
CA HIS A 636 -42.64 -13.46 -6.94
C HIS A 636 -42.89 -11.95 -7.06
N HIS A 637 -42.20 -11.14 -6.25
CA HIS A 637 -42.30 -9.69 -6.31
C HIS A 637 -41.85 -9.15 -7.68
N ALA A 638 -40.71 -9.62 -8.19
CA ALA A 638 -40.21 -9.22 -9.50
C ALA A 638 -41.17 -9.58 -10.65
N LEU A 639 -41.75 -10.79 -10.63
CA LEU A 639 -42.74 -11.22 -11.62
C LEU A 639 -44.04 -10.40 -11.55
N SER A 640 -44.49 -10.01 -10.35
CA SER A 640 -45.67 -9.16 -10.18
C SER A 640 -45.51 -7.74 -10.75
N GLN A 641 -44.27 -7.22 -10.74
CA GLN A 641 -43.95 -5.94 -11.38
C GLN A 641 -43.93 -6.04 -12.91
N LEU A 642 -43.51 -7.18 -13.46
CA LEU A 642 -43.52 -7.45 -14.91
C LEU A 642 -44.93 -7.62 -15.50
N THR A 643 -45.90 -8.01 -14.67
CA THR A 643 -47.29 -8.34 -15.06
C THR A 643 -48.28 -7.20 -14.77
N SER A 644 -47.86 -6.12 -14.12
CA SER A 644 -48.69 -4.95 -13.83
C SER A 644 -48.75 -3.99 -15.03
N PRO A 645 -49.94 -3.68 -15.59
CA PRO A 645 -50.05 -2.75 -16.71
C PRO A 645 -49.87 -1.31 -16.22
N THR A 646 -48.69 -0.73 -16.40
CA THR A 646 -48.50 0.72 -16.25
C THR A 646 -48.41 1.35 -17.64
N THR A 647 -49.33 2.27 -17.89
CA THR A 647 -49.50 3.11 -19.06
C THR A 647 -48.21 3.78 -19.57
N GLY A 648 -47.95 3.66 -20.88
CA GLY A 648 -47.34 4.75 -21.68
C GLY A 648 -45.86 4.65 -22.02
N SER A 649 -45.49 3.74 -22.94
CA SER A 649 -44.61 4.00 -24.11
C SER A 649 -44.06 2.67 -24.64
N LEU A 650 -44.51 2.27 -25.82
CA LEU A 650 -43.94 1.15 -26.58
C LEU A 650 -42.54 1.53 -27.07
N HIS A 651 -41.56 0.66 -26.89
CA HIS A 651 -40.58 0.47 -27.96
C HIS A 651 -40.26 -1.02 -28.17
N PRO A 652 -40.56 -1.56 -29.36
CA PRO A 652 -40.15 -2.90 -29.75
C PRO A 652 -38.66 -2.87 -30.13
N SER A 653 -37.87 -3.82 -29.66
CA SER A 653 -36.62 -4.22 -30.33
C SER A 653 -36.18 -5.63 -29.92
N ILE A 654 -37.10 -6.59 -30.04
CA ILE A 654 -36.72 -8.00 -30.24
C ILE A 654 -36.92 -8.21 -31.74
N GLN A 655 -35.82 -8.39 -32.49
CA GLN A 655 -35.66 -8.46 -33.96
C GLN A 655 -35.00 -7.24 -34.63
N ALA A 656 -33.81 -6.83 -34.17
CA ALA A 656 -32.87 -6.04 -35.00
C ALA A 656 -31.42 -6.04 -34.45
N LYS A 657 -30.94 -7.16 -33.89
CA LYS A 657 -29.55 -7.27 -33.40
C LYS A 657 -28.80 -8.52 -33.86
N GLU A 658 -29.23 -9.12 -34.98
CA GLU A 658 -28.50 -10.22 -35.64
C GLU A 658 -27.76 -9.82 -36.92
N MET A 659 -27.77 -8.54 -37.33
CA MET A 659 -27.02 -8.10 -38.52
C MET A 659 -26.40 -6.71 -38.34
N SER A 660 -25.37 -6.60 -37.50
CA SER A 660 -24.28 -5.64 -37.69
C SER A 660 -23.08 -6.02 -36.81
N GLN A 661 -22.54 -7.21 -37.05
CA GLN A 661 -21.19 -7.59 -36.65
C GLN A 661 -20.53 -8.16 -37.90
N ASN A 662 -19.99 -7.26 -38.72
CA ASN A 662 -18.86 -7.50 -39.61
C ASN A 662 -18.66 -6.26 -40.48
N GLN A 663 -17.77 -5.37 -40.07
CA GLN A 663 -16.83 -4.75 -41.00
C GLN A 663 -15.62 -4.22 -40.23
N SER A 664 -14.50 -4.88 -40.48
CA SER A 664 -13.15 -4.37 -40.33
C SER A 664 -12.95 -3.08 -41.13
N LYS A 665 -12.10 -2.18 -40.60
CA LYS A 665 -11.26 -1.19 -41.31
C LYS A 665 -10.45 -0.47 -40.22
N SER A 666 -9.18 -0.85 -40.02
CA SER A 666 -7.98 -0.41 -40.76
C SER A 666 -7.65 1.06 -40.52
N ASP A 667 -6.45 1.28 -39.98
CA ASP A 667 -5.75 2.55 -39.88
C ASP A 667 -5.77 3.34 -41.20
N SER A 668 -5.94 4.65 -41.10
CA SER A 668 -5.24 5.61 -41.95
C SER A 668 -5.31 7.02 -41.33
N GLU A 669 -4.16 7.67 -41.34
CA GLU A 669 -3.85 9.04 -40.95
C GLU A 669 -4.53 10.11 -41.85
N GLN A 670 -4.37 11.38 -41.42
CA GLN A 670 -4.63 12.65 -42.11
C GLN A 670 -6.06 13.21 -41.93
N ASP A 671 -6.31 14.49 -41.64
CA ASP A 671 -5.54 15.72 -41.82
C ASP A 671 -6.08 16.83 -40.87
N TYR A 672 -5.25 17.82 -40.59
CA TYR A 672 -5.55 19.00 -39.77
C TYR A 672 -6.61 19.90 -40.43
N GLY A 673 -7.60 20.34 -39.64
CA GLY A 673 -8.54 21.39 -40.01
C GLY A 673 -8.86 22.26 -38.81
N GLU A 674 -8.13 23.37 -38.67
CA GLU A 674 -8.31 24.40 -37.64
C GLU A 674 -9.69 25.06 -37.72
N LEU A 675 -10.39 25.15 -36.58
CA LEU A 675 -11.34 26.22 -36.28
C LEU A 675 -11.09 26.73 -34.84
N PRO A 676 -11.06 28.05 -34.60
CA PRO A 676 -10.55 28.63 -33.36
C PRO A 676 -11.64 28.74 -32.28
N GLY A 677 -11.29 28.45 -31.02
CA GLY A 677 -12.01 29.00 -29.87
C GLY A 677 -12.42 28.08 -28.72
N VAL A 678 -11.81 26.90 -28.55
CA VAL A 678 -11.98 26.11 -27.31
C VAL A 678 -10.63 25.97 -26.63
N ASP A 679 -10.51 26.53 -25.43
CA ASP A 679 -9.31 26.41 -24.60
C ASP A 679 -9.27 25.00 -23.98
N GLU A 680 -8.65 24.04 -24.70
CA GLU A 680 -8.47 22.63 -24.31
C GLU A 680 -7.59 22.42 -23.05
N ARG A 681 -7.15 23.50 -22.36
CA ARG A 681 -6.23 23.39 -21.22
C ARG A 681 -6.80 22.72 -19.95
N PHE A 682 -8.06 22.29 -19.95
CA PHE A 682 -8.73 21.77 -18.74
C PHE A 682 -9.62 20.53 -18.97
N GLU A 683 -9.38 19.74 -20.02
CA GLU A 683 -10.15 18.51 -20.27
C GLU A 683 -9.49 17.30 -19.60
N ALA A 684 -10.06 16.88 -18.48
CA ALA A 684 -9.74 15.64 -17.78
C ALA A 684 -10.60 14.51 -18.34
N ASP A 685 -10.36 14.13 -19.59
CA ASP A 685 -10.96 12.92 -20.15
C ASP A 685 -10.21 11.69 -19.63
N GLY A 686 -10.87 10.92 -18.78
CA GLY A 686 -10.45 9.56 -18.44
C GLY A 686 -9.36 9.40 -17.38
N GLU A 687 -9.02 10.43 -16.59
CA GLU A 687 -8.12 10.23 -15.46
C GLU A 687 -8.82 9.44 -14.34
N THR A 688 -8.33 8.23 -14.09
CA THR A 688 -8.65 7.44 -12.90
C THR A 688 -8.35 8.29 -11.67
N MET A 689 -9.42 8.73 -11.00
CA MET A 689 -9.34 9.33 -9.67
C MET A 689 -8.49 8.41 -8.79
N PRO A 690 -7.51 8.92 -8.02
CA PRO A 690 -6.93 8.11 -6.95
C PRO A 690 -8.07 7.71 -6.03
N VAL A 691 -8.46 6.44 -6.09
CA VAL A 691 -9.62 5.97 -5.36
C VAL A 691 -9.22 5.88 -3.89
N PHE A 692 -9.88 6.69 -3.07
CA PHE A 692 -9.93 6.48 -1.63
C PHE A 692 -10.89 5.31 -1.37
N GLU A 693 -10.56 4.14 -1.93
CA GLU A 693 -11.37 2.93 -1.83
C GLU A 693 -11.15 2.38 -0.42
N ALA A 694 -12.24 2.23 0.34
CA ALA A 694 -12.25 1.36 1.49
C ALA A 694 -12.01 -0.05 0.95
N GLY A 695 -10.78 -0.56 1.09
CA GLY A 695 -10.55 -1.98 0.90
C GLY A 695 -11.50 -2.72 1.84
N GLU A 696 -12.38 -3.55 1.26
CA GLU A 696 -12.93 -4.70 1.96
C GLU A 696 -11.74 -5.63 2.25
N ASP A 697 -10.98 -5.31 3.29
CA ASP A 697 -10.01 -6.23 3.86
C ASP A 697 -10.82 -7.22 4.69
N ASP A 698 -10.94 -8.43 4.13
CA ASP A 698 -11.59 -9.58 4.73
C ASP A 698 -11.27 -9.71 6.22
N ALA A 699 -12.33 -9.96 6.98
CA ALA A 699 -12.26 -10.39 8.36
C ALA A 699 -11.51 -11.74 8.45
N ASP A 700 -10.86 -11.94 9.60
CA ASP A 700 -10.21 -13.16 10.06
C ASP A 700 -8.81 -13.47 9.51
N TRP A 701 -7.80 -12.82 10.11
CA TRP A 701 -6.49 -13.47 10.34
C TRP A 701 -5.99 -13.08 11.74
N GLN A 702 -5.86 -14.07 12.62
CA GLN A 702 -5.20 -13.96 13.92
C GLN A 702 -3.68 -14.11 13.74
N TYR A 703 -2.91 -13.36 14.54
CA TYR A 703 -1.45 -13.44 14.64
C TYR A 703 -0.97 -14.78 15.19
#